data_AF-A0A9W8VN64-F1
#
_entry.id   AF-A0A9W8VN64-F1
#
_cell.length_a   1.000
_cell.length_b   1.000
_cell.length_c   1.000
_cell.angle_alpha   90.00
_cell.angle_beta   90.00
_cell.angle_gamma   90.00
#
_symmetry.space_group_name_H-M   'P 1'
#
loop_
_entity.id
_entity.type
_entity.pdbx_description
1 polymer ?
#
loop_
_entity_poly.entity_id
_entity_poly.type
_entity_poly.pdbx_seq_one_letter_code
_entity_poly.pdbx_strand_id
1 'polypeptide(L)'
;MLGLHKFMSNNDKKEQKDMGDGIARMSRSLARKIATHMGLLEAPCAFQARIGSAKGMWIVDVDDDGLDDDDWIETYPSQRKWNCDFQDVHHRTFEVREWSRELRSAALNTQFIPVLEARATAPQRMRDAIAHHLANGLREEIGGQLVAMTHPTNLRGWTHRGFDRSTLGHVPFLGALPEREEDAVSYMLDAGFDATKCRYLRDIVWNSQKRQAELLKAKMNIKIPRSTYAFMVVDFTGTLEEGEVQLAFSSKFQAEGESDTLLDGIDILVARAPAHFVSDVQKVKAVFRPNLKRLKDVIVFSSKGKSPLADMLSGGDYDGDQAWVCWDPEIVANFTNAAKPIEPDLVGQGYLRKSNPSFQSILNTTQDIDGACTDFIHSAMSFNMQPSYLGIATKFKEKLCYLERGVDSERAVALSTLVSLLVDQAKQGLLFSREDYDRLKRDMNMRGKEPAYKNERSSRYEYRNRDGFMHILDYLKFEVAESTIADVLKQFYDALHGKGVEVYAWDKDLARLWDEFESQKNDSRIIGRLMTALRAQVSDITNEWKVVMRAGAKNDHTHLEFAAKVKEIFQKWSSFQPSPELMASRQVKPLLDSWNGDPALSKWELLKASTMFKLSYEKSYPMVWRLAGQQLAWMKAMMSRGALDVSAVAVTAEMWSILRPDNKRIAALHARRQIGHETESLAALEEVTEYDENGTQIDDA
;
A
#
# COMPACT_ATOMS: atom_id res chain seq x y z
N MET A 1 -11.42 -33.13 -10.95
CA MET A 1 -12.09 -32.79 -12.22
C MET A 1 -13.52 -32.35 -11.99
N LEU A 2 -13.78 -31.10 -12.35
CA LEU A 2 -15.10 -30.48 -12.42
C LEU A 2 -16.03 -31.31 -13.30
N GLY A 3 -17.27 -31.53 -12.87
CA GLY A 3 -18.23 -32.48 -13.45
C GLY A 3 -18.82 -32.11 -14.83
N LEU A 4 -18.11 -31.37 -15.68
CA LEU A 4 -18.60 -30.91 -16.99
C LEU A 4 -18.46 -31.94 -18.12
N HIS A 5 -18.24 -33.21 -17.76
CA HIS A 5 -18.00 -34.34 -18.66
C HIS A 5 -19.20 -34.79 -19.54
N LYS A 6 -20.34 -34.07 -19.52
CA LYS A 6 -21.56 -34.52 -20.21
C LYS A 6 -21.48 -34.46 -21.74
N PHE A 7 -20.54 -33.69 -22.31
CA PHE A 7 -20.45 -33.44 -23.76
C PHE A 7 -19.08 -33.75 -24.40
N MET A 8 -18.11 -34.28 -23.65
CA MET A 8 -16.77 -34.57 -24.16
C MET A 8 -16.60 -36.02 -24.63
N SER A 9 -15.83 -36.23 -25.70
CA SER A 9 -15.43 -37.58 -26.13
C SER A 9 -14.53 -38.26 -25.10
N ASN A 10 -14.49 -39.59 -25.07
CA ASN A 10 -13.67 -40.34 -24.11
C ASN A 10 -12.16 -40.12 -24.27
N ASN A 11 -11.68 -39.70 -25.45
CA ASN A 11 -10.27 -39.36 -25.65
C ASN A 11 -9.95 -37.97 -25.11
N ASP A 12 -10.83 -36.98 -25.35
CA ASP A 12 -10.63 -35.62 -24.83
C ASP A 12 -10.65 -35.60 -23.29
N LYS A 13 -11.45 -36.48 -22.66
CA LYS A 13 -11.47 -36.67 -21.21
C LYS A 13 -10.16 -37.21 -20.62
N LYS A 14 -9.37 -37.97 -21.41
CA LYS A 14 -8.08 -38.52 -20.97
C LYS A 14 -6.93 -37.52 -21.08
N GLU A 15 -7.05 -36.55 -21.98
CA GLU A 15 -6.01 -35.54 -22.24
C GLU A 15 -6.22 -34.23 -21.44
N GLN A 16 -7.43 -33.99 -20.93
CA GLN A 16 -7.75 -32.77 -20.18
C GLN A 16 -7.12 -32.77 -18.77
N LYS A 17 -6.43 -31.68 -18.42
CA LYS A 17 -5.93 -31.44 -17.06
C LYS A 17 -7.07 -31.12 -16.08
N ASP A 18 -6.81 -31.15 -14.77
CA ASP A 18 -7.83 -30.73 -13.79
C ASP A 18 -8.14 -29.24 -13.93
N MET A 19 -9.36 -28.93 -14.36
CA MET A 19 -9.78 -27.55 -14.65
C MET A 19 -10.15 -26.74 -13.39
N GLY A 20 -10.27 -27.40 -12.23
CA GLY A 20 -10.64 -26.78 -10.94
C GLY A 20 -9.69 -27.17 -9.81
N ASP A 21 -8.39 -27.18 -10.08
CA ASP A 21 -7.39 -27.48 -9.06
C ASP A 21 -7.45 -26.48 -7.89
N GLY A 22 -7.71 -26.98 -6.67
CA GLY A 22 -7.71 -26.15 -5.46
C GLY A 22 -9.01 -25.42 -5.11
N ILE A 23 -10.09 -25.55 -5.89
CA ILE A 23 -11.33 -24.77 -5.68
C ILE A 23 -12.58 -25.65 -5.57
N ALA A 24 -13.53 -25.21 -4.73
CA ALA A 24 -14.82 -25.84 -4.53
C ALA A 24 -15.94 -24.81 -4.32
N ARG A 25 -17.17 -25.29 -4.17
CA ARG A 25 -18.34 -24.46 -3.86
C ARG A 25 -18.80 -24.62 -2.42
N MET A 26 -19.53 -23.63 -1.95
CA MET A 26 -20.24 -23.65 -0.69
C MET A 26 -21.61 -22.99 -0.82
N SER A 27 -22.52 -23.37 0.06
CA SER A 27 -23.82 -22.74 0.20
C SER A 27 -23.74 -21.25 0.55
N ARG A 28 -24.75 -20.50 0.14
CA ARG A 28 -24.91 -19.08 0.45
C ARG A 28 -25.23 -18.85 1.93
N SER A 29 -26.02 -19.74 2.54
CA SER A 29 -26.34 -19.76 3.97
C SER A 29 -25.06 -19.82 4.82
N LEU A 30 -24.15 -20.75 4.51
CA LEU A 30 -22.87 -20.89 5.20
C LEU A 30 -21.96 -19.66 5.02
N ALA A 31 -21.88 -19.10 3.81
CA ALA A 31 -21.10 -17.90 3.55
C ALA A 31 -21.58 -16.68 4.36
N ARG A 32 -22.90 -16.50 4.51
CA ARG A 32 -23.50 -15.45 5.36
C ARG A 32 -23.16 -15.66 6.84
N LYS A 33 -23.22 -16.90 7.33
CA LYS A 33 -22.85 -17.26 8.71
C LYS A 33 -21.39 -16.95 9.00
N ILE A 34 -20.49 -17.30 8.07
CA ILE A 34 -19.05 -16.98 8.17
C ILE A 34 -18.84 -15.47 8.19
N ALA A 35 -19.46 -14.73 7.27
CA ALA A 35 -19.34 -13.27 7.21
C ALA A 35 -19.81 -12.60 8.50
N THR A 36 -20.93 -13.05 9.06
CA THR A 36 -21.47 -12.57 10.35
C THR A 36 -20.50 -12.85 11.48
N HIS A 37 -19.94 -14.06 11.55
CA HIS A 37 -18.97 -14.45 12.58
C HIS A 37 -17.69 -13.61 12.51
N MET A 38 -17.28 -13.22 11.31
CA MET A 38 -16.11 -12.36 11.07
C MET A 38 -16.39 -10.85 11.24
N GLY A 39 -17.64 -10.45 11.49
CA GLY A 39 -18.03 -9.04 11.61
C GLY A 39 -17.97 -8.26 10.29
N LEU A 40 -18.16 -8.93 9.15
CA LEU A 40 -18.17 -8.30 7.83
C LEU A 40 -19.52 -7.66 7.55
N LEU A 41 -19.52 -6.51 6.86
CA LEU A 41 -20.76 -5.80 6.47
C LEU A 41 -21.56 -6.55 5.40
N GLU A 42 -20.88 -7.27 4.52
CA GLU A 42 -21.48 -8.05 3.43
C GLU A 42 -20.77 -9.41 3.33
N ALA A 43 -21.48 -10.41 2.80
CA ALA A 43 -20.91 -11.74 2.58
C ALA A 43 -20.04 -11.76 1.31
N PRO A 44 -18.73 -12.06 1.43
CA PRO A 44 -17.86 -12.25 0.26
C PRO A 44 -18.34 -13.39 -0.63
N CYS A 45 -18.06 -13.31 -1.93
CA CYS A 45 -18.38 -14.39 -2.86
C CYS A 45 -17.34 -15.53 -2.84
N ALA A 46 -16.15 -15.30 -2.27
CA ALA A 46 -15.06 -16.27 -2.25
C ALA A 46 -14.23 -16.17 -0.97
N PHE A 47 -13.77 -17.32 -0.49
CA PHE A 47 -12.92 -17.47 0.70
C PHE A 47 -11.72 -18.36 0.39
N GLN A 48 -10.51 -17.91 0.76
CA GLN A 48 -9.36 -18.80 0.89
C GLN A 48 -9.37 -19.39 2.29
N ALA A 49 -9.45 -20.71 2.41
CA ALA A 49 -9.67 -21.36 3.71
C ALA A 49 -9.01 -22.73 3.83
N ARG A 50 -9.24 -23.37 4.97
CA ARG A 50 -8.95 -24.79 5.24
C ARG A 50 -10.15 -25.43 5.92
N ILE A 51 -10.34 -26.72 5.68
CA ILE A 51 -11.29 -27.56 6.41
C ILE A 51 -10.77 -29.01 6.41
N GLY A 52 -10.37 -29.50 7.59
CA GLY A 52 -9.75 -30.82 7.72
C GLY A 52 -8.52 -30.94 6.83
N SER A 53 -8.51 -31.90 5.92
CA SER A 53 -7.42 -32.05 4.94
C SER A 53 -7.52 -31.16 3.71
N ALA A 54 -8.65 -30.47 3.50
CA ALA A 54 -8.86 -29.63 2.32
C ALA A 54 -8.26 -28.23 2.52
N LYS A 55 -7.46 -27.77 1.54
CA LYS A 55 -6.92 -26.42 1.46
C LYS A 55 -7.22 -25.85 0.07
N GLY A 56 -7.70 -24.61 0.02
CA GLY A 56 -7.82 -23.86 -1.22
C GLY A 56 -8.87 -22.76 -1.16
N MET A 57 -9.59 -22.58 -2.27
CA MET A 57 -10.69 -21.61 -2.39
C MET A 57 -12.06 -22.27 -2.31
N TRP A 58 -13.01 -21.55 -1.72
CA TRP A 58 -14.44 -21.85 -1.80
C TRP A 58 -15.18 -20.63 -2.31
N ILE A 59 -16.01 -20.82 -3.33
CA ILE A 59 -16.90 -19.78 -3.85
C ILE A 59 -18.35 -20.09 -3.49
N VAL A 60 -19.15 -19.04 -3.32
CA VAL A 60 -20.60 -19.19 -3.14
C VAL A 60 -21.19 -19.74 -4.43
N ASP A 61 -21.96 -20.83 -4.33
CA ASP A 61 -22.65 -21.38 -5.49
C ASP A 61 -23.64 -20.34 -6.06
N VAL A 62 -23.57 -20.16 -7.38
CA VAL A 62 -24.40 -19.19 -8.09
C VAL A 62 -25.81 -19.71 -8.31
N ASP A 63 -25.96 -21.04 -8.37
CA ASP A 63 -27.24 -21.74 -8.56
C ASP A 63 -28.00 -21.92 -7.24
N ASP A 64 -27.33 -21.77 -6.10
CA ASP A 64 -27.98 -21.70 -4.79
C ASP A 64 -28.75 -20.38 -4.67
N ASP A 65 -30.08 -20.44 -4.63
CA ASP A 65 -30.92 -19.25 -4.48
C ASP A 65 -30.90 -18.70 -3.04
N GLY A 66 -30.42 -19.49 -2.09
CA GLY A 66 -30.35 -19.18 -0.66
C GLY A 66 -31.73 -19.04 -0.02
N LEU A 67 -32.76 -19.66 -0.61
CA LEU A 67 -34.08 -19.83 0.00
C LEU A 67 -34.11 -21.03 0.94
N ASP A 68 -33.28 -22.04 0.65
CA ASP A 68 -33.06 -23.18 1.54
C ASP A 68 -31.93 -22.83 2.54
N ASP A 69 -32.22 -22.94 3.84
CA ASP A 69 -31.28 -22.64 4.94
C ASP A 69 -30.25 -23.77 5.18
N ASP A 70 -30.10 -24.68 4.24
CA ASP A 70 -29.21 -25.82 4.33
C ASP A 70 -27.74 -25.39 4.16
N ASP A 71 -26.94 -25.62 5.20
CA ASP A 71 -25.50 -25.37 5.16
C ASP A 71 -24.80 -26.57 4.51
N TRP A 72 -24.16 -26.32 3.37
CA TRP A 72 -23.29 -27.30 2.74
C TRP A 72 -21.98 -26.69 2.23
N ILE A 73 -20.98 -27.56 2.11
CA ILE A 73 -19.66 -27.26 1.56
C ILE A 73 -19.13 -28.49 0.81
N GLU A 74 -18.53 -28.28 -0.36
CA GLU A 74 -17.90 -29.34 -1.15
C GLU A 74 -16.39 -29.38 -0.91
N THR A 75 -15.77 -30.55 -1.15
CA THR A 75 -14.30 -30.65 -1.27
C THR A 75 -13.91 -31.52 -2.46
N TYR A 76 -12.84 -31.15 -3.14
CA TYR A 76 -12.29 -31.92 -4.27
C TYR A 76 -10.98 -32.65 -3.93
N PRO A 77 -10.60 -33.72 -4.66
CA PRO A 77 -9.34 -34.43 -4.45
C PRO A 77 -8.11 -33.51 -4.48
N SER A 78 -8.11 -32.51 -5.38
CA SER A 78 -7.05 -31.49 -5.49
C SER A 78 -6.86 -30.66 -4.22
N GLN A 79 -7.94 -30.42 -3.48
CA GLN A 79 -7.88 -29.68 -2.21
C GLN A 79 -7.39 -30.54 -1.04
N ARG A 80 -7.73 -31.84 -1.01
CA ARG A 80 -7.44 -32.75 0.11
C ARG A 80 -5.97 -33.20 0.11
N LYS A 81 -5.19 -32.70 1.07
CA LYS A 81 -3.73 -32.92 1.15
C LYS A 81 -3.33 -34.20 1.89
N TRP A 82 -4.25 -34.82 2.62
CA TRP A 82 -4.11 -36.16 3.23
C TRP A 82 -5.48 -36.83 3.37
N ASN A 83 -5.48 -38.14 3.66
CA ASN A 83 -6.71 -38.87 3.94
C ASN A 83 -7.22 -38.51 5.34
N CYS A 84 -8.37 -37.85 5.42
CA CYS A 84 -9.00 -37.40 6.67
C CYS A 84 -10.40 -38.00 6.78
N ASP A 85 -10.75 -38.49 7.97
CA ASP A 85 -12.04 -39.11 8.25
C ASP A 85 -13.15 -38.11 8.63
N PHE A 86 -12.79 -36.84 8.84
CA PHE A 86 -13.66 -35.74 9.26
C PHE A 86 -14.50 -36.05 10.52
N GLN A 87 -14.02 -36.91 11.42
CA GLN A 87 -14.73 -37.26 12.65
C GLN A 87 -14.56 -36.21 13.75
N ASP A 88 -13.34 -35.69 13.90
CA ASP A 88 -13.03 -34.60 14.84
C ASP A 88 -13.75 -33.31 14.43
N VAL A 89 -14.28 -32.58 15.40
CA VAL A 89 -14.92 -31.27 15.16
C VAL A 89 -13.95 -30.28 14.53
N HIS A 90 -12.68 -30.29 14.93
CA HIS A 90 -11.64 -29.43 14.37
C HIS A 90 -11.38 -29.73 12.90
N HIS A 91 -11.57 -30.98 12.45
CA HIS A 91 -11.47 -31.34 11.04
C HIS A 91 -12.68 -30.89 10.21
N ARG A 92 -13.79 -30.49 10.85
CA ARG A 92 -15.01 -29.97 10.20
C ARG A 92 -15.19 -28.47 10.39
N THR A 93 -14.27 -27.80 11.09
CA THR A 93 -14.28 -26.35 11.24
C THR A 93 -13.74 -25.69 9.98
N PHE A 94 -14.46 -24.69 9.47
CA PHE A 94 -14.01 -23.89 8.32
C PHE A 94 -13.12 -22.73 8.79
N GLU A 95 -11.85 -22.77 8.42
CA GLU A 95 -10.81 -21.84 8.88
C GLU A 95 -10.44 -20.85 7.77
N VAL A 96 -10.98 -19.64 7.85
CA VAL A 96 -10.75 -18.59 6.84
C VAL A 96 -9.36 -17.98 7.00
N ARG A 97 -8.61 -17.93 5.90
CA ARG A 97 -7.34 -17.19 5.78
C ARG A 97 -7.54 -15.81 5.15
N GLU A 98 -8.28 -15.76 4.04
CA GLU A 98 -8.53 -14.54 3.27
C GLU A 98 -9.88 -14.65 2.54
N TRP A 99 -10.40 -13.54 2.02
CA TRP A 99 -11.68 -13.48 1.30
C TRP A 99 -11.64 -12.43 0.20
N SER A 100 -12.55 -12.50 -0.77
CA SER A 100 -12.66 -11.49 -1.83
C SER A 100 -13.06 -10.12 -1.27
N ARG A 101 -12.42 -9.06 -1.76
CA ARG A 101 -12.59 -7.68 -1.29
C ARG A 101 -12.60 -6.73 -2.47
N GLU A 102 -13.21 -5.56 -2.27
CA GLU A 102 -13.26 -4.47 -3.23
C GLU A 102 -11.90 -4.26 -3.93
N LEU A 103 -11.92 -4.40 -5.25
CA LEU A 103 -10.72 -4.33 -6.09
C LEU A 103 -10.25 -2.88 -6.27
N ARG A 104 -8.93 -2.71 -6.43
CA ARG A 104 -8.30 -1.39 -6.61
C ARG A 104 -7.29 -1.44 -7.75
N SER A 105 -6.98 -0.27 -8.31
CA SER A 105 -5.93 -0.16 -9.34
C SER A 105 -4.62 -0.77 -8.84
N ALA A 106 -4.05 -1.67 -9.63
CA ALA A 106 -2.80 -2.35 -9.30
C ALA A 106 -1.58 -1.60 -9.82
N ALA A 107 -0.45 -1.87 -9.17
CA ALA A 107 0.85 -1.56 -9.73
C ALA A 107 1.36 -2.72 -10.59
N LEU A 108 1.99 -2.37 -11.70
CA LEU A 108 2.65 -3.29 -12.59
C LEU A 108 3.92 -3.84 -11.94
N ASN A 109 3.97 -5.16 -11.76
CA ASN A 109 5.16 -5.82 -11.26
C ASN A 109 6.32 -5.64 -12.25
N THR A 110 7.49 -5.24 -11.77
CA THR A 110 8.67 -5.00 -12.62
C THR A 110 9.12 -6.23 -13.41
N GLN A 111 8.77 -7.43 -12.96
CA GLN A 111 9.05 -8.68 -13.68
C GLN A 111 8.16 -8.89 -14.90
N PHE A 112 6.96 -8.28 -14.95
CA PHE A 112 6.10 -8.32 -16.13
C PHE A 112 6.63 -7.45 -17.26
N ILE A 113 7.33 -6.35 -16.93
CA ILE A 113 7.74 -5.33 -17.90
C ILE A 113 8.61 -5.92 -19.05
N PRO A 114 9.66 -6.73 -18.79
CA PRO A 114 10.42 -7.36 -19.87
C PRO A 114 9.60 -8.35 -20.70
N VAL A 115 8.62 -9.05 -20.09
CA VAL A 115 7.75 -10.00 -20.80
C VAL A 115 6.78 -9.26 -21.71
N LEU A 116 6.17 -8.17 -21.22
CA LEU A 116 5.29 -7.29 -22.01
C LEU A 116 6.04 -6.69 -23.19
N GLU A 117 7.27 -6.21 -22.98
CA GLU A 117 8.12 -5.71 -24.07
C GLU A 117 8.43 -6.81 -25.10
N ALA A 118 8.81 -8.00 -24.64
CA ALA A 118 9.18 -9.10 -25.52
C ALA A 118 8.00 -9.63 -26.36
N ARG A 119 6.76 -9.45 -25.89
CA ARG A 119 5.52 -9.87 -26.57
C ARG A 119 4.77 -8.74 -27.27
N ALA A 120 5.35 -7.54 -27.25
CA ALA A 120 4.78 -6.39 -27.91
C ALA A 120 4.93 -6.49 -29.43
N THR A 121 3.86 -6.22 -30.19
CA THR A 121 3.93 -6.09 -31.66
C THR A 121 4.78 -4.90 -32.09
N ALA A 122 4.78 -3.83 -31.27
CA ALA A 122 5.63 -2.66 -31.39
C ALA A 122 6.29 -2.37 -30.03
N PRO A 123 7.50 -2.90 -29.75
CA PRO A 123 8.17 -2.76 -28.46
C PRO A 123 8.37 -1.31 -28.01
N GLN A 124 8.66 -0.38 -28.92
CA GLN A 124 8.80 1.03 -28.58
C GLN A 124 7.48 1.64 -28.08
N ARG A 125 6.34 1.31 -28.71
CA ARG A 125 5.02 1.77 -28.22
C ARG A 125 4.71 1.23 -26.82
N MET A 126 5.11 -0.01 -26.52
CA MET A 126 4.96 -0.58 -25.18
C MET A 126 5.82 0.17 -24.16
N ARG A 127 7.06 0.51 -24.52
CA ARG A 127 7.94 1.36 -23.69
C ARG A 127 7.32 2.71 -23.41
N ASP A 128 6.79 3.35 -24.45
CA ASP A 128 6.20 4.69 -24.36
C ASP A 128 4.95 4.68 -23.48
N ALA A 129 4.05 3.68 -23.63
CA ALA A 129 2.86 3.53 -22.79
C ALA A 129 3.22 3.34 -21.31
N ILE A 130 4.12 2.40 -20.99
CA ILE A 130 4.57 2.16 -19.61
C ILE A 130 5.27 3.40 -19.03
N ALA A 131 6.09 4.08 -19.82
CA ALA A 131 6.73 5.33 -19.42
C ALA A 131 5.72 6.46 -19.17
N HIS A 132 4.66 6.54 -19.97
CA HIS A 132 3.59 7.51 -19.82
C HIS A 132 2.86 7.31 -18.48
N HIS A 133 2.46 6.06 -18.16
CA HIS A 133 1.84 5.77 -16.87
C HIS A 133 2.77 6.03 -15.67
N LEU A 134 4.06 5.68 -15.78
CA LEU A 134 5.04 6.00 -14.75
C LEU A 134 5.14 7.52 -14.54
N ALA A 135 5.30 8.29 -15.62
CA ALA A 135 5.44 9.73 -15.54
C ALA A 135 4.16 10.39 -14.99
N ASN A 136 2.97 9.94 -15.42
CA ASN A 136 1.70 10.47 -14.91
C ASN A 136 1.48 10.10 -13.45
N GLY A 137 1.75 8.85 -13.05
CA GLY A 137 1.66 8.43 -11.65
C GLY A 137 2.57 9.27 -10.75
N LEU A 138 3.82 9.51 -11.16
CA LEU A 138 4.74 10.38 -10.43
C LEU A 138 4.26 11.84 -10.38
N ARG A 139 3.71 12.37 -11.48
CA ARG A 139 3.13 13.73 -11.51
C ARG A 139 1.89 13.84 -10.63
N GLU A 140 1.02 12.84 -10.60
CA GLU A 140 -0.16 12.83 -9.74
C GLU A 140 0.24 12.75 -8.27
N GLU A 141 1.15 11.85 -7.90
CA GLU A 141 1.57 11.67 -6.51
C GLU A 141 2.40 12.84 -5.97
N ILE A 142 3.25 13.47 -6.79
CA ILE A 142 4.07 14.61 -6.35
C ILE A 142 3.35 15.94 -6.59
N GLY A 143 2.81 16.14 -7.80
CA GLY A 143 2.12 17.37 -8.20
C GLY A 143 0.75 17.55 -7.55
N GLY A 144 0.04 16.46 -7.23
CA GLY A 144 -1.23 16.55 -6.52
C GLY A 144 -1.10 17.16 -5.12
N GLN A 145 0.04 16.97 -4.44
CA GLN A 145 0.32 17.65 -3.18
C GLN A 145 0.49 19.16 -3.38
N LEU A 146 1.12 19.59 -4.48
CA LEU A 146 1.28 21.02 -4.78
C LEU A 146 -0.07 21.71 -4.93
N VAL A 147 -0.99 21.09 -5.68
CA VAL A 147 -2.37 21.59 -5.82
C VAL A 147 -3.06 21.60 -4.45
N ALA A 148 -2.82 20.58 -3.62
CA ALA A 148 -3.39 20.52 -2.28
C ALA A 148 -2.88 21.65 -1.36
N MET A 149 -1.65 22.13 -1.54
CA MET A 149 -1.10 23.24 -0.74
C MET A 149 -1.75 24.60 -1.01
N THR A 150 -2.53 24.74 -2.10
CA THR A 150 -3.25 25.99 -2.40
C THR A 150 -4.26 26.39 -1.33
N HIS A 151 -4.74 25.43 -0.52
CA HIS A 151 -5.69 25.72 0.55
C HIS A 151 -5.55 24.71 1.71
N PRO A 152 -5.61 25.15 2.99
CA PRO A 152 -5.44 24.25 4.14
C PRO A 152 -6.32 22.99 4.13
N THR A 153 -7.59 23.11 3.75
CA THR A 153 -8.53 21.99 3.64
C THR A 153 -8.11 20.92 2.62
N ASN A 154 -7.51 21.34 1.50
CA ASN A 154 -7.09 20.43 0.44
C ASN A 154 -5.84 19.67 0.89
N LEU A 155 -4.87 20.37 1.48
CA LEU A 155 -3.69 19.77 2.07
C LEU A 155 -4.08 18.79 3.19
N ARG A 156 -5.08 19.14 4.02
CA ARG A 156 -5.57 18.27 5.08
C ARG A 156 -6.16 16.96 4.55
N GLY A 157 -6.92 17.02 3.45
CA GLY A 157 -7.43 15.84 2.74
C GLY A 157 -6.33 15.01 2.09
N TRP A 158 -5.33 15.68 1.51
CA TRP A 158 -4.17 15.03 0.89
C TRP A 158 -3.31 14.25 1.90
N THR A 159 -2.96 14.87 3.03
CA THR A 159 -2.10 14.26 4.06
C THR A 159 -2.72 13.02 4.70
N HIS A 160 -4.04 12.84 4.61
CA HIS A 160 -4.73 11.69 5.17
C HIS A 160 -4.77 10.47 4.21
N ARG A 161 -4.18 10.56 3.02
CA ARG A 161 -4.13 9.43 2.07
C ARG A 161 -3.14 8.36 2.58
N GLY A 162 -3.64 7.19 2.97
CA GLY A 162 -2.82 5.98 3.10
C GLY A 162 -2.49 5.50 4.52
N PHE A 163 -3.08 6.06 5.58
CA PHE A 163 -2.94 5.50 6.92
C PHE A 163 -4.23 5.54 7.72
N ASP A 164 -4.59 4.40 8.29
CA ASP A 164 -5.72 4.29 9.20
C ASP A 164 -5.25 4.46 10.66
N ARG A 165 -5.69 5.54 11.30
CA ARG A 165 -5.44 5.82 12.72
C ARG A 165 -6.38 5.05 13.66
N SER A 166 -7.39 4.34 13.13
CA SER A 166 -8.45 3.67 13.90
C SER A 166 -7.92 2.66 14.92
N THR A 167 -6.72 2.12 14.71
CA THR A 167 -6.10 1.13 15.58
C THR A 167 -5.32 1.72 16.75
N LEU A 168 -5.03 3.03 16.74
CA LEU A 168 -4.09 3.62 17.70
C LEU A 168 -4.72 4.06 19.02
N GLY A 169 -6.06 4.23 19.09
CA GLY A 169 -6.79 4.75 20.26
C GLY A 169 -6.46 6.21 20.62
N HIS A 170 -5.25 6.68 20.35
CA HIS A 170 -4.79 8.06 20.38
C HIS A 170 -3.57 8.23 19.45
N VAL A 171 -3.28 9.45 19.01
CA VAL A 171 -2.10 9.73 18.17
C VAL A 171 -0.88 9.99 19.08
N PRO A 172 0.26 9.30 18.88
CA PRO A 172 1.46 9.49 19.70
C PRO A 172 2.18 10.82 19.39
N PHE A 173 2.66 11.47 20.45
CA PHE A 173 3.39 12.75 20.38
C PHE A 173 4.88 12.57 20.68
N LEU A 174 5.72 13.32 19.95
CA LEU A 174 7.13 13.51 20.22
C LEU A 174 7.37 14.96 20.65
N GLY A 175 7.43 15.18 21.96
CA GLY A 175 7.37 16.52 22.54
C GLY A 175 5.95 17.08 22.43
N ALA A 176 5.84 18.31 21.94
CA ALA A 176 4.58 19.04 21.82
C ALA A 176 3.90 18.89 20.44
N LEU A 177 4.37 17.99 19.56
CA LEU A 177 3.71 17.69 18.28
C LEU A 177 3.63 16.19 18.06
N PRO A 178 2.73 15.70 17.20
CA PRO A 178 2.71 14.32 16.77
C PRO A 178 4.09 13.83 16.30
N GLU A 179 4.40 12.57 16.61
CA GLU A 179 5.69 11.96 16.23
C GLU A 179 5.81 11.87 14.72
N ARG A 180 4.74 11.42 14.06
CA ARG A 180 4.66 11.34 12.60
C ARG A 180 4.42 12.71 11.99
N GLU A 181 5.11 12.98 10.89
CA GLU A 181 5.01 14.26 10.20
C GLU A 181 3.64 14.48 9.55
N GLU A 182 3.00 13.43 9.01
CA GLU A 182 1.65 13.54 8.45
C GLU A 182 0.61 13.95 9.51
N ASP A 183 0.78 13.41 10.72
CA ASP A 183 -0.08 13.73 11.86
C ASP A 183 0.22 15.15 12.37
N ALA A 184 1.48 15.57 12.38
CA ALA A 184 1.85 16.93 12.75
C ALA A 184 1.31 17.98 11.76
N VAL A 185 1.40 17.71 10.46
CA VAL A 185 0.79 18.54 9.40
C VAL A 185 -0.72 18.63 9.61
N SER A 186 -1.38 17.48 9.82
CA SER A 186 -2.83 17.44 10.09
C SER A 186 -3.20 18.27 11.32
N TYR A 187 -2.46 18.09 12.42
CA TYR A 187 -2.70 18.77 13.69
C TYR A 187 -2.53 20.29 13.55
N MET A 188 -1.52 20.75 12.83
CA MET A 188 -1.30 22.18 12.57
C MET A 188 -2.40 22.77 11.67
N LEU A 189 -2.82 22.05 10.63
CA LEU A 189 -3.90 22.49 9.74
C LEU A 189 -5.24 22.59 10.47
N ASP A 190 -5.55 21.59 11.30
CA ASP A 190 -6.78 21.56 12.12
C ASP A 190 -6.79 22.72 13.15
N ALA A 191 -5.62 23.21 13.56
CA ALA A 191 -5.46 24.38 14.43
C ALA A 191 -5.52 25.74 13.69
N GLY A 192 -5.66 25.73 12.36
CA GLY A 192 -5.77 26.95 11.54
C GLY A 192 -4.45 27.48 10.98
N PHE A 193 -3.35 26.71 11.04
CA PHE A 193 -2.15 27.08 10.29
C PHE A 193 -2.33 26.85 8.78
N ASP A 194 -1.59 27.64 8.00
CA ASP A 194 -1.61 27.59 6.55
C ASP A 194 -0.18 27.38 6.06
N ALA A 195 0.05 26.37 5.20
CA ALA A 195 1.37 26.05 4.69
C ALA A 195 1.95 27.16 3.79
N THR A 196 1.10 28.05 3.26
CA THR A 196 1.53 29.23 2.50
C THR A 196 1.96 30.39 3.39
N LYS A 197 1.67 30.36 4.70
CA LYS A 197 1.95 31.46 5.64
C LYS A 197 2.92 31.06 6.74
N CYS A 198 2.84 29.82 7.22
CA CYS A 198 3.65 29.26 8.28
C CYS A 198 4.87 28.54 7.71
N ARG A 199 6.07 29.10 7.92
CA ARG A 199 7.32 28.50 7.42
C ARG A 199 7.54 27.08 7.90
N TYR A 200 7.20 26.76 9.16
CA TYR A 200 7.46 25.43 9.72
C TYR A 200 6.63 24.35 9.03
N LEU A 201 5.33 24.65 8.84
CA LEU A 201 4.41 23.76 8.13
C LEU A 201 4.88 23.55 6.70
N ARG A 202 5.28 24.62 6.01
CA ARG A 202 5.86 24.55 4.65
C ARG A 202 7.10 23.65 4.60
N ASP A 203 8.04 23.87 5.52
CA ASP A 203 9.31 23.14 5.55
C ASP A 203 9.08 21.64 5.83
N ILE A 204 8.13 21.28 6.70
CA ILE A 204 7.74 19.87 6.93
C ILE A 204 7.13 19.27 5.65
N VAL A 205 6.17 19.95 5.02
CA VAL A 205 5.50 19.45 3.81
C VAL A 205 6.53 19.24 2.69
N TRP A 206 7.43 20.19 2.47
CA TRP A 206 8.52 20.10 1.50
C TRP A 206 9.46 18.92 1.78
N ASN A 207 9.94 18.79 3.01
CA ASN A 207 10.86 17.71 3.37
C ASN A 207 10.20 16.33 3.25
N SER A 208 8.92 16.24 3.62
CA SER A 208 8.13 15.03 3.42
C SER A 208 8.03 14.67 1.93
N GLN A 209 7.71 15.66 1.09
CA GLN A 209 7.60 15.44 -0.36
C GLN A 209 8.92 15.01 -1.00
N LYS A 210 10.03 15.61 -0.58
CA LYS A 210 11.36 15.23 -1.05
C LYS A 210 11.68 13.76 -0.70
N ARG A 211 11.38 13.34 0.52
CA ARG A 211 11.58 11.92 0.92
C ARG A 211 10.63 10.99 0.17
N GLN A 212 9.37 11.38 -0.04
CA GLN A 212 8.44 10.59 -0.84
C GLN A 212 8.93 10.45 -2.29
N ALA A 213 9.42 11.52 -2.91
CA ALA A 213 9.99 11.46 -4.26
C ALA A 213 11.17 10.47 -4.37
N GLU A 214 12.10 10.48 -3.40
CA GLU A 214 13.19 9.49 -3.36
C GLU A 214 12.68 8.06 -3.16
N LEU A 215 11.66 7.86 -2.32
CA LEU A 215 11.03 6.54 -2.12
C LEU A 215 10.34 6.04 -3.40
N LEU A 216 9.64 6.92 -4.12
CA LEU A 216 8.97 6.59 -5.38
C LEU A 216 9.98 6.25 -6.48
N LYS A 217 11.08 7.01 -6.56
CA LYS A 217 12.23 6.70 -7.43
C LYS A 217 12.81 5.32 -7.14
N ALA A 218 12.99 4.99 -5.86
CA ALA A 218 13.57 3.71 -5.46
C ALA A 218 12.63 2.52 -5.72
N LYS A 219 11.33 2.68 -5.44
CA LYS A 219 10.33 1.62 -5.60
C LYS A 219 9.94 1.36 -7.05
N MET A 220 10.02 2.38 -7.93
CA MET A 220 9.55 2.32 -9.33
C MET A 220 8.16 1.68 -9.45
N ASN A 221 7.23 2.13 -8.61
CA ASN A 221 5.89 1.57 -8.55
C ASN A 221 5.04 2.14 -9.70
N ILE A 222 4.92 1.41 -10.81
CA ILE A 222 4.19 1.88 -11.99
C ILE A 222 2.72 1.51 -11.82
N LYS A 223 1.88 2.47 -11.43
CA LYS A 223 0.44 2.27 -11.34
C LYS A 223 -0.17 2.27 -12.75
N ILE A 224 -0.87 1.20 -13.10
CA ILE A 224 -1.69 1.15 -14.32
C ILE A 224 -3.16 1.27 -13.89
N PRO A 225 -3.82 2.42 -14.11
CA PRO A 225 -5.17 2.67 -13.56
C PRO A 225 -6.19 1.58 -13.93
N ARG A 226 -6.19 1.16 -15.19
CA ARG A 226 -7.02 0.08 -15.75
C ARG A 226 -6.40 -1.31 -15.53
N SER A 227 -6.00 -1.60 -14.28
CA SER A 227 -5.51 -2.93 -13.90
C SER A 227 -5.83 -3.25 -12.44
N THR A 228 -5.87 -4.52 -12.05
CA THR A 228 -6.11 -4.93 -10.66
C THR A 228 -5.49 -6.30 -10.36
N TYR A 229 -5.48 -6.72 -9.08
CA TYR A 229 -5.23 -8.11 -8.69
C TYR A 229 -6.52 -8.71 -8.15
N ALA A 230 -6.99 -9.79 -8.77
CA ALA A 230 -8.21 -10.48 -8.37
C ALA A 230 -7.91 -11.96 -8.11
N PHE A 231 -8.59 -12.57 -7.12
CA PHE A 231 -8.53 -14.02 -6.93
C PHE A 231 -8.99 -14.73 -8.19
N MET A 232 -8.21 -15.71 -8.64
CA MET A 232 -8.62 -16.60 -9.72
C MET A 232 -9.63 -17.59 -9.17
N VAL A 233 -10.77 -17.70 -9.83
CA VAL A 233 -11.79 -18.71 -9.57
C VAL A 233 -12.20 -19.38 -10.87
N VAL A 234 -12.91 -20.49 -10.80
CA VAL A 234 -13.35 -21.25 -11.97
C VAL A 234 -14.87 -21.15 -12.17
N ASP A 235 -15.29 -21.17 -13.42
CA ASP A 235 -16.70 -21.25 -13.79
C ASP A 235 -17.25 -22.68 -13.64
N PHE A 236 -17.92 -22.94 -12.53
CA PHE A 236 -18.61 -24.21 -12.27
C PHE A 236 -19.86 -24.42 -13.15
N THR A 237 -20.40 -23.36 -13.77
CA THR A 237 -21.60 -23.44 -14.63
C THR A 237 -21.27 -23.87 -16.06
N GLY A 238 -20.01 -23.68 -16.49
CA GLY A 238 -19.55 -23.98 -17.85
C GLY A 238 -20.11 -23.04 -18.92
N THR A 239 -20.42 -21.80 -18.56
CA THR A 239 -20.96 -20.75 -19.44
C THR A 239 -19.88 -19.92 -20.14
N LEU A 240 -18.64 -19.89 -19.64
CA LEU A 240 -17.49 -19.27 -20.32
C LEU A 240 -16.83 -20.25 -21.29
N GLU A 241 -16.52 -19.81 -22.51
CA GLU A 241 -15.74 -20.56 -23.50
C GLU A 241 -14.23 -20.51 -23.24
N GLU A 242 -13.45 -21.39 -23.87
CA GLU A 242 -11.98 -21.34 -23.78
C GLU A 242 -11.46 -19.97 -24.26
N GLY A 243 -10.66 -19.31 -23.42
CA GLY A 243 -10.17 -17.95 -23.67
C GLY A 243 -11.12 -16.82 -23.26
N GLU A 244 -12.30 -17.14 -22.71
CA GLU A 244 -13.20 -16.17 -22.06
C GLU A 244 -13.01 -16.15 -20.54
N VAL A 245 -13.11 -14.96 -19.96
CA VAL A 245 -13.09 -14.73 -18.51
C VAL A 245 -14.15 -13.71 -18.11
N GLN A 246 -14.55 -13.69 -16.84
CA GLN A 246 -15.43 -12.64 -16.31
C GLN A 246 -14.79 -11.93 -15.12
N LEU A 247 -14.88 -10.60 -15.10
CA LEU A 247 -14.54 -9.77 -13.94
C LEU A 247 -15.68 -8.76 -13.69
N ALA A 248 -16.26 -8.83 -12.49
CA ALA A 248 -17.27 -7.89 -12.01
C ALA A 248 -16.85 -7.31 -10.66
N PHE A 249 -17.17 -6.04 -10.41
CA PHE A 249 -16.77 -5.31 -9.22
C PHE A 249 -17.94 -5.22 -8.22
N SER A 250 -17.65 -5.30 -6.92
CA SER A 250 -18.66 -5.07 -5.87
C SER A 250 -19.16 -3.63 -5.83
N SER A 251 -18.30 -2.68 -6.20
CA SER A 251 -18.53 -1.24 -6.25
C SER A 251 -18.11 -0.64 -7.61
N LYS A 252 -18.20 0.69 -7.75
CA LYS A 252 -17.70 1.39 -8.94
C LYS A 252 -16.16 1.37 -8.94
N PHE A 253 -15.56 0.69 -9.91
CA PHE A 253 -14.12 0.76 -10.16
C PHE A 253 -13.81 2.02 -10.96
N GLN A 254 -13.07 2.96 -10.37
CA GLN A 254 -12.73 4.24 -11.01
C GLN A 254 -11.31 4.21 -11.58
N ALA A 255 -11.18 4.51 -12.87
CA ALA A 255 -9.89 4.65 -13.55
C ALA A 255 -9.97 5.76 -14.60
N GLU A 256 -9.02 6.70 -14.58
CA GLU A 256 -8.85 7.75 -15.61
C GLU A 256 -10.12 8.59 -15.89
N GLY A 257 -10.95 8.81 -14.87
CA GLY A 257 -12.19 9.58 -15.00
C GLY A 257 -13.40 8.75 -15.48
N GLU A 258 -13.19 7.48 -15.82
CA GLU A 258 -14.24 6.52 -16.11
C GLU A 258 -14.58 5.70 -14.85
N SER A 259 -15.78 5.12 -14.82
CA SER A 259 -16.19 4.22 -13.75
C SER A 259 -16.95 3.02 -14.30
N ASP A 260 -16.46 1.83 -14.01
CA ASP A 260 -17.03 0.56 -14.44
C ASP A 260 -17.52 -0.25 -13.25
N THR A 261 -18.49 -1.14 -13.50
CA THR A 261 -18.95 -2.14 -12.51
C THR A 261 -18.67 -3.57 -12.96
N LEU A 262 -18.23 -3.74 -14.21
CA LEU A 262 -17.83 -5.01 -14.83
C LEU A 262 -17.03 -4.74 -16.10
N LEU A 263 -16.35 -5.76 -16.61
CA LEU A 263 -15.73 -5.74 -17.93
C LEU A 263 -16.53 -6.65 -18.87
N ASP A 264 -16.86 -6.17 -20.07
CA ASP A 264 -17.59 -6.93 -21.08
C ASP A 264 -17.17 -6.56 -22.51
N GLY A 265 -17.07 -7.57 -23.37
CA GLY A 265 -16.79 -7.40 -24.80
C GLY A 265 -15.39 -6.90 -25.16
N ILE A 266 -14.45 -6.86 -24.21
CA ILE A 266 -13.09 -6.30 -24.40
C ILE A 266 -12.00 -7.36 -24.21
N ASP A 267 -10.87 -7.17 -24.88
CA ASP A 267 -9.67 -7.94 -24.60
C ASP A 267 -9.00 -7.43 -23.32
N ILE A 268 -8.41 -8.35 -22.55
CA ILE A 268 -7.64 -8.06 -21.34
C ILE A 268 -6.38 -8.91 -21.29
N LEU A 269 -5.39 -8.49 -20.51
CA LEU A 269 -4.25 -9.33 -20.12
C LEU A 269 -4.48 -9.90 -18.72
N VAL A 270 -4.12 -11.17 -18.55
CA VAL A 270 -4.03 -11.84 -17.25
C VAL A 270 -2.62 -12.39 -17.06
N ALA A 271 -2.07 -12.24 -15.86
CA ALA A 271 -0.76 -12.76 -15.51
C ALA A 271 -0.70 -13.07 -14.02
N ARG A 272 0.15 -14.02 -13.63
CA ARG A 272 0.45 -14.29 -12.21
C ARG A 272 1.88 -13.87 -11.91
N ALA A 273 2.09 -13.22 -10.78
CA ALA A 273 3.43 -12.87 -10.33
C ALA A 273 4.05 -14.05 -9.55
N PRO A 274 5.31 -14.44 -9.84
CA PRO A 274 6.19 -13.92 -10.88
C PRO A 274 5.89 -14.51 -12.27
N ALA A 275 6.10 -13.72 -13.35
CA ALA A 275 6.11 -14.24 -14.71
C ALA A 275 7.55 -14.54 -15.14
N HIS A 276 7.81 -15.77 -15.57
CA HIS A 276 9.14 -16.23 -15.96
C HIS A 276 9.24 -16.55 -17.43
N PHE A 277 8.21 -17.15 -18.01
CA PHE A 277 8.12 -17.39 -19.44
C PHE A 277 7.36 -16.26 -20.14
N VAL A 278 7.66 -16.10 -21.43
CA VAL A 278 6.91 -15.17 -22.29
C VAL A 278 5.44 -15.56 -22.48
N SER A 279 5.10 -16.82 -22.18
CA SER A 279 3.72 -17.33 -22.16
C SER A 279 3.01 -17.14 -20.82
N ASP A 280 3.68 -16.65 -19.77
CA ASP A 280 3.04 -16.51 -18.43
C ASP A 280 2.09 -15.31 -18.35
N VAL A 281 2.06 -14.47 -19.39
CA VAL A 281 1.07 -13.43 -19.62
C VAL A 281 0.19 -13.88 -20.78
N GLN A 282 -1.13 -13.87 -20.56
CA GLN A 282 -2.11 -14.30 -21.55
C GLN A 282 -3.10 -13.19 -21.84
N LYS A 283 -3.34 -12.94 -23.13
CA LYS A 283 -4.42 -12.11 -23.65
C LYS A 283 -5.65 -12.98 -23.84
N VAL A 284 -6.74 -12.58 -23.21
CA VAL A 284 -8.03 -13.27 -23.15
C VAL A 284 -9.17 -12.26 -23.32
N LYS A 285 -10.40 -12.74 -23.51
CA LYS A 285 -11.57 -11.89 -23.69
C LYS A 285 -12.39 -11.81 -22.41
N ALA A 286 -12.65 -10.60 -21.92
CA ALA A 286 -13.63 -10.37 -20.87
C ALA A 286 -15.04 -10.44 -21.46
N VAL A 287 -15.87 -11.34 -20.93
CA VAL A 287 -17.27 -11.53 -21.35
C VAL A 287 -18.15 -11.65 -20.13
N PHE A 288 -19.22 -10.86 -20.08
CA PHE A 288 -20.17 -10.92 -18.97
C PHE A 288 -21.22 -12.02 -19.21
N ARG A 289 -21.34 -12.91 -18.23
CA ARG A 289 -22.38 -13.94 -18.13
C ARG A 289 -23.32 -13.60 -16.96
N PRO A 290 -24.62 -13.33 -17.22
CA PRO A 290 -25.57 -12.97 -16.17
C PRO A 290 -25.68 -13.99 -15.02
N ASN A 291 -25.45 -15.27 -15.30
CA ASN A 291 -25.50 -16.33 -14.28
C ASN A 291 -24.36 -16.19 -13.25
N LEU A 292 -23.23 -15.59 -13.64
CA LEU A 292 -22.07 -15.38 -12.78
C LEU A 292 -22.08 -14.02 -12.07
N LYS A 293 -23.14 -13.20 -12.21
CA LYS A 293 -23.21 -11.80 -11.71
C LYS A 293 -22.96 -11.62 -10.21
N ARG A 294 -23.10 -12.70 -9.42
CA ARG A 294 -22.88 -12.69 -7.96
C ARG A 294 -21.41 -12.94 -7.59
N LEU A 295 -20.60 -13.44 -8.51
CA LEU A 295 -19.16 -13.59 -8.33
C LEU A 295 -18.50 -12.25 -8.62
N LYS A 296 -18.38 -11.43 -7.56
CA LYS A 296 -17.80 -10.08 -7.60
C LYS A 296 -16.42 -10.07 -6.92
N ASP A 297 -15.54 -9.19 -7.38
CA ASP A 297 -14.17 -9.03 -6.89
C ASP A 297 -13.29 -10.28 -7.01
N VAL A 298 -13.61 -11.12 -8.00
CA VAL A 298 -12.85 -12.30 -8.41
C VAL A 298 -12.83 -12.34 -9.94
N ILE A 299 -11.78 -12.92 -10.52
CA ILE A 299 -11.76 -13.20 -11.95
C ILE A 299 -12.12 -14.66 -12.20
N VAL A 300 -13.22 -14.88 -12.92
CA VAL A 300 -13.74 -16.21 -13.23
C VAL A 300 -13.15 -16.70 -14.53
N PHE A 301 -12.42 -17.81 -14.48
CA PHE A 301 -11.83 -18.48 -15.64
C PHE A 301 -12.74 -19.60 -16.15
N SER A 302 -12.68 -19.86 -17.46
CA SER A 302 -13.38 -20.97 -18.06
C SER A 302 -12.93 -22.32 -17.49
N SER A 303 -13.90 -23.21 -17.32
CA SER A 303 -13.69 -24.63 -17.02
C SER A 303 -13.54 -25.49 -18.28
N LYS A 304 -13.51 -24.87 -19.47
CA LYS A 304 -13.34 -25.53 -20.78
C LYS A 304 -11.92 -25.37 -21.32
N GLY A 305 -11.60 -26.17 -22.34
CA GLY A 305 -10.29 -26.20 -22.99
C GLY A 305 -9.43 -27.37 -22.53
N LYS A 306 -8.20 -27.45 -23.06
CA LYS A 306 -7.27 -28.57 -22.80
C LYS A 306 -6.53 -28.43 -21.46
N SER A 307 -6.15 -27.20 -21.12
CA SER A 307 -5.44 -26.85 -19.89
C SER A 307 -6.12 -25.67 -19.22
N PRO A 308 -6.17 -25.61 -17.88
CA PRO A 308 -6.72 -24.46 -17.19
C PRO A 308 -5.87 -23.21 -17.45
N LEU A 309 -6.53 -22.07 -17.61
CA LEU A 309 -5.84 -20.80 -17.81
C LEU A 309 -4.89 -20.47 -16.64
N ALA A 310 -5.25 -20.81 -15.40
CA ALA A 310 -4.37 -20.63 -14.24
C ALA A 310 -3.01 -21.33 -14.38
N ASP A 311 -2.97 -22.57 -14.92
CA ASP A 311 -1.72 -23.32 -15.17
C ASP A 311 -0.85 -22.64 -16.25
N MET A 312 -1.48 -21.95 -17.20
CA MET A 312 -0.75 -21.16 -18.20
C MET A 312 -0.10 -19.91 -17.60
N LEU A 313 -0.58 -19.44 -16.43
CA LEU A 313 -0.04 -18.28 -15.73
C LEU A 313 1.05 -18.71 -14.74
N SER A 314 2.18 -19.15 -15.28
CA SER A 314 3.33 -19.64 -14.50
C SER A 314 3.02 -20.87 -13.63
N GLY A 315 2.16 -21.79 -14.09
CA GLY A 315 1.80 -23.00 -13.36
C GLY A 315 0.93 -22.75 -12.12
N GLY A 316 0.08 -21.72 -12.16
CA GLY A 316 -0.83 -21.39 -11.07
C GLY A 316 -2.02 -22.35 -10.96
N ASP A 317 -2.76 -22.24 -9.86
CA ASP A 317 -3.99 -22.98 -9.58
C ASP A 317 -5.07 -22.06 -8.99
N TYR A 318 -6.15 -22.64 -8.44
CA TYR A 318 -7.24 -21.89 -7.81
C TYR A 318 -7.27 -22.08 -6.29
N ASP A 319 -6.13 -22.33 -5.63
CA ASP A 319 -6.03 -22.53 -4.17
C ASP A 319 -5.88 -21.21 -3.36
N GLY A 320 -5.90 -20.10 -4.09
CA GLY A 320 -5.83 -18.73 -3.60
C GLY A 320 -4.88 -17.83 -4.39
N ASP A 321 -4.38 -18.30 -5.53
CA ASP A 321 -3.62 -17.46 -6.44
C ASP A 321 -4.47 -16.29 -6.98
N GLN A 322 -3.78 -15.17 -7.23
CA GLN A 322 -4.37 -13.96 -7.79
C GLN A 322 -3.76 -13.68 -9.16
N ALA A 323 -4.60 -13.23 -10.09
CA ALA A 323 -4.14 -12.73 -11.39
C ALA A 323 -4.06 -11.21 -11.35
N TRP A 324 -2.95 -10.67 -11.85
CA TRP A 324 -2.92 -9.31 -12.38
C TRP A 324 -3.78 -9.29 -13.64
N VAL A 325 -4.81 -8.46 -13.64
CA VAL A 325 -5.74 -8.25 -14.75
C VAL A 325 -5.53 -6.84 -15.26
N CYS A 326 -5.35 -6.67 -16.57
CA CYS A 326 -5.13 -5.36 -17.18
C CYS A 326 -6.00 -5.19 -18.42
N TRP A 327 -6.75 -4.10 -18.47
CA TRP A 327 -7.59 -3.71 -19.60
C TRP A 327 -7.21 -2.33 -20.14
N ASP A 328 -5.95 -1.93 -19.93
CA ASP A 328 -5.39 -0.75 -20.56
C ASP A 328 -5.33 -0.91 -22.09
N PRO A 329 -6.02 -0.07 -22.88
CA PRO A 329 -6.12 -0.27 -24.32
C PRO A 329 -4.77 -0.24 -25.05
N GLU A 330 -3.82 0.60 -24.62
CA GLU A 330 -2.52 0.73 -25.29
C GLU A 330 -1.64 -0.50 -25.03
N ILE A 331 -1.63 -0.98 -23.79
CA ILE A 331 -0.88 -2.18 -23.40
C ILE A 331 -1.51 -3.44 -24.03
N VAL A 332 -2.83 -3.61 -23.93
CA VAL A 332 -3.53 -4.81 -24.40
C VAL A 332 -3.52 -4.92 -25.92
N ALA A 333 -3.76 -3.82 -26.65
CA ALA A 333 -3.78 -3.85 -28.11
C ALA A 333 -2.40 -4.18 -28.70
N ASN A 334 -1.33 -3.80 -27.99
CA ASN A 334 0.04 -4.02 -28.43
C ASN A 334 0.60 -5.39 -28.03
N PHE A 335 -0.13 -6.25 -27.31
CA PHE A 335 0.36 -7.54 -26.83
C PHE A 335 -0.08 -8.73 -27.70
N THR A 336 0.77 -9.75 -27.82
CA THR A 336 0.47 -11.02 -28.50
C THR A 336 0.84 -12.24 -27.65
N ASN A 337 -0.05 -13.25 -27.63
CA ASN A 337 0.19 -14.50 -26.91
C ASN A 337 1.37 -15.26 -27.50
N ALA A 338 2.15 -15.89 -26.63
CA ALA A 338 3.17 -16.85 -27.00
C ALA A 338 2.77 -18.26 -26.55
N ALA A 339 3.14 -19.25 -27.35
CA ALA A 339 3.07 -20.65 -26.94
C ALA A 339 4.02 -20.90 -25.77
N LYS A 340 3.64 -21.84 -24.89
CA LYS A 340 4.51 -22.28 -23.80
C LYS A 340 5.81 -22.86 -24.38
N PRO A 341 6.99 -22.39 -23.94
CA PRO A 341 8.25 -22.92 -24.44
C PRO A 341 8.45 -24.37 -24.01
N ILE A 342 9.27 -25.10 -24.78
CA ILE A 342 9.64 -26.48 -24.45
C ILE A 342 10.60 -26.43 -23.25
N GLU A 343 10.14 -26.93 -22.11
CA GLU A 343 10.92 -26.99 -20.87
C GLU A 343 11.97 -28.11 -20.94
N PRO A 344 13.25 -27.85 -20.63
CA PRO A 344 14.24 -28.91 -20.51
C PRO A 344 13.92 -29.81 -19.31
N ASP A 345 14.07 -31.13 -19.49
CA ASP A 345 13.93 -32.09 -18.39
C ASP A 345 15.16 -32.05 -17.46
N LEU A 346 15.18 -31.08 -16.55
CA LEU A 346 16.29 -30.88 -15.62
C LEU A 346 16.42 -32.02 -14.60
N VAL A 347 15.35 -32.79 -14.35
CA VAL A 347 15.39 -33.97 -13.48
C VAL A 347 16.01 -35.15 -14.24
N GLY A 348 15.56 -35.42 -15.46
CA GLY A 348 16.12 -36.47 -16.32
C GLY A 348 17.57 -36.21 -16.71
N GLN A 349 17.97 -34.94 -16.84
CA GLN A 349 19.36 -34.52 -17.03
C GLN A 349 20.20 -34.56 -15.74
N GLY A 350 19.59 -34.92 -14.61
CA GLY A 350 20.26 -35.14 -13.34
C GLY A 350 20.68 -33.87 -12.59
N TYR A 351 20.22 -32.68 -13.01
CA TYR A 351 20.47 -31.42 -12.28
C TYR A 351 19.62 -31.32 -11.01
N LEU A 352 18.42 -31.90 -11.01
CA LEU A 352 17.61 -32.07 -9.81
C LEU A 352 17.42 -33.55 -9.52
N ARG A 353 17.38 -33.91 -8.24
CA ARG A 353 17.11 -35.29 -7.80
C ARG A 353 15.85 -35.31 -6.95
N LYS A 354 14.95 -36.26 -7.19
CA LYS A 354 13.78 -36.47 -6.34
C LYS A 354 14.14 -37.40 -5.18
N SER A 355 13.84 -36.97 -3.96
CA SER A 355 14.02 -37.77 -2.73
C SER A 355 12.75 -37.71 -1.90
N ASN A 356 11.82 -38.60 -2.20
CA ASN A 356 10.51 -38.70 -1.54
C ASN A 356 10.28 -40.10 -0.98
N PRO A 357 10.99 -40.53 0.07
CA PRO A 357 10.63 -41.77 0.76
C PRO A 357 9.20 -41.65 1.29
N SER A 358 8.37 -42.67 1.06
CA SER A 358 7.04 -42.70 1.65
C SER A 358 7.16 -42.91 3.17
N PHE A 359 6.21 -42.37 3.94
CA PHE A 359 6.18 -42.63 5.38
C PHE A 359 6.10 -44.13 5.69
N GLN A 360 5.39 -44.91 4.86
CA GLN A 360 5.36 -46.37 4.96
C GLN A 360 6.75 -47.00 4.81
N SER A 361 7.61 -46.47 3.93
CA SER A 361 8.98 -46.96 3.78
C SER A 361 9.81 -46.70 5.04
N ILE A 362 9.61 -45.55 5.70
CA ILE A 362 10.29 -45.21 6.97
C ILE A 362 9.80 -46.16 8.06
N LEU A 363 8.47 -46.34 8.18
CA LEU A 363 7.84 -47.24 9.13
C LEU A 363 8.31 -48.69 9.00
N ASN A 364 8.57 -49.16 7.78
CA ASN A 364 9.09 -50.50 7.53
C ASN A 364 10.54 -50.70 8.02
N THR A 365 11.28 -49.62 8.28
CA THR A 365 12.69 -49.64 8.72
C THR A 365 12.89 -49.27 10.19
N THR A 366 11.84 -48.80 10.88
CA THR A 366 11.86 -48.44 12.30
C THR A 366 11.15 -49.50 13.16
N GLN A 367 11.36 -49.45 14.47
CA GLN A 367 10.76 -50.43 15.40
C GLN A 367 9.26 -50.19 15.61
N ASP A 368 8.84 -48.93 15.66
CA ASP A 368 7.47 -48.50 15.92
C ASP A 368 7.14 -47.18 15.20
N ILE A 369 5.91 -46.70 15.40
CA ILE A 369 5.39 -45.46 14.81
C ILE A 369 6.12 -44.24 15.38
N ASP A 370 6.46 -44.22 16.67
CA ASP A 370 7.12 -43.08 17.30
C ASP A 370 8.55 -42.90 16.77
N GLY A 371 9.27 -44.00 16.56
CA GLY A 371 10.54 -44.03 15.85
C GLY A 371 10.41 -43.55 14.40
N ALA A 372 9.39 -44.02 13.66
CA ALA A 372 9.12 -43.56 12.29
C ALA A 372 8.85 -42.05 12.22
N CYS A 373 8.08 -41.52 13.17
CA CYS A 373 7.80 -40.10 13.30
C CYS A 373 9.08 -39.31 13.60
N THR A 374 9.91 -39.80 14.51
CA THR A 374 11.19 -39.16 14.86
C THR A 374 12.12 -39.10 13.65
N ASP A 375 12.28 -40.20 12.93
CA ASP A 375 13.12 -40.27 11.73
C ASP A 375 12.58 -39.41 10.59
N PHE A 376 11.25 -39.37 10.41
CA PHE A 376 10.60 -38.50 9.45
C PHE A 376 10.85 -37.02 9.77
N ILE A 377 10.67 -36.60 11.03
CA ILE A 377 10.91 -35.22 11.47
C ILE A 377 12.38 -34.85 11.28
N HIS A 378 13.32 -35.72 11.69
CA HIS A 378 14.75 -35.49 11.52
C HIS A 378 15.13 -35.33 10.04
N SER A 379 14.60 -36.18 9.17
CA SER A 379 14.83 -36.12 7.72
C SER A 379 14.23 -34.85 7.10
N ALA A 380 12.99 -34.50 7.48
CA ALA A 380 12.32 -33.29 7.02
C ALA A 380 13.05 -32.02 7.48
N MET A 381 13.54 -31.98 8.72
CA MET A 381 14.36 -30.87 9.23
C MET A 381 15.67 -30.76 8.45
N SER A 382 16.37 -31.88 8.24
CA SER A 382 17.63 -31.91 7.48
C SER A 382 17.47 -31.43 6.04
N PHE A 383 16.33 -31.75 5.41
CA PHE A 383 15.96 -31.26 4.09
C PHE A 383 15.64 -29.76 4.10
N ASN A 384 14.80 -29.29 5.02
CA ASN A 384 14.37 -27.88 5.05
C ASN A 384 15.47 -26.91 5.52
N MET A 385 16.49 -27.41 6.20
CA MET A 385 17.68 -26.64 6.59
C MET A 385 18.72 -26.49 5.47
N GLN A 386 18.52 -27.12 4.31
CA GLN A 386 19.39 -26.91 3.15
C GLN A 386 19.25 -25.48 2.60
N PRO A 387 20.31 -24.91 1.98
CA PRO A 387 20.21 -23.61 1.35
C PRO A 387 19.15 -23.60 0.24
N SER A 388 18.22 -22.65 0.30
CA SER A 388 17.26 -22.44 -0.78
C SER A 388 17.91 -21.72 -1.96
N TYR A 389 17.87 -22.35 -3.13
CA TYR A 389 18.39 -21.78 -4.38
C TYR A 389 17.34 -21.03 -5.19
N LEU A 390 16.06 -21.04 -4.81
CA LEU A 390 14.99 -20.36 -5.55
C LEU A 390 15.31 -18.87 -5.75
N GLY A 391 15.62 -18.16 -4.67
CA GLY A 391 15.97 -16.74 -4.73
C GLY A 391 17.30 -16.46 -5.44
N ILE A 392 18.28 -17.36 -5.31
CA ILE A 392 19.60 -17.25 -5.95
C ILE A 392 19.46 -17.41 -7.47
N ALA A 393 18.77 -18.45 -7.91
CA ALA A 393 18.51 -18.73 -9.32
C ALA A 393 17.63 -17.66 -9.96
N THR A 394 16.61 -17.16 -9.26
CA THR A 394 15.76 -16.05 -9.73
C THR A 394 16.59 -14.77 -9.97
N LYS A 395 17.44 -14.38 -9.02
CA LYS A 395 18.34 -13.23 -9.18
C LYS A 395 19.36 -13.45 -10.30
N PHE A 396 19.85 -14.67 -10.48
CA PHE A 396 20.79 -14.96 -11.57
C PHE A 396 20.10 -14.93 -12.94
N LYS A 397 18.86 -15.42 -13.05
CA LYS A 397 18.02 -15.28 -14.25
C LYS A 397 17.84 -13.81 -14.64
N GLU A 398 17.56 -12.94 -13.68
CA GLU A 398 17.48 -11.49 -13.90
C GLU A 398 18.80 -10.93 -14.49
N LYS A 399 19.95 -11.29 -13.91
CA LYS A 399 21.28 -10.88 -14.41
C LYS A 399 21.61 -11.43 -15.80
N LEU A 400 21.18 -12.66 -16.10
CA LEU A 400 21.39 -13.30 -17.38
C LEU A 400 20.51 -12.64 -18.46
N CYS A 401 19.21 -12.49 -18.21
CA CYS A 401 18.28 -11.85 -19.14
C CYS A 401 18.67 -10.39 -19.41
N TYR A 402 19.14 -9.67 -18.38
CA TYR A 402 19.65 -8.31 -18.53
C TYR A 402 20.89 -8.24 -19.44
N LEU A 403 21.84 -9.19 -19.27
CA LEU A 403 23.04 -9.28 -20.12
C LEU A 403 22.68 -9.65 -21.56
N GLU A 404 21.79 -10.62 -21.74
CA GLU A 404 21.38 -11.16 -23.05
C GLU A 404 20.37 -10.28 -23.78
N ARG A 405 19.79 -9.28 -23.10
CA ARG A 405 18.81 -8.34 -23.65
C ARG A 405 17.52 -9.03 -24.14
N GLY A 406 17.14 -10.12 -23.48
CA GLY A 406 15.98 -10.93 -23.84
C GLY A 406 15.59 -11.88 -22.71
N VAL A 407 14.37 -12.40 -22.79
CA VAL A 407 13.77 -13.28 -21.76
C VAL A 407 13.36 -14.66 -22.29
N ASP A 408 13.61 -14.93 -23.56
CA ASP A 408 13.17 -16.14 -24.28
C ASP A 408 14.34 -16.97 -24.85
N SER A 409 15.58 -16.68 -24.46
CA SER A 409 16.72 -17.52 -24.81
C SER A 409 16.61 -18.92 -24.19
N GLU A 410 17.23 -19.93 -24.79
CA GLU A 410 17.26 -21.30 -24.26
C GLU A 410 17.77 -21.34 -22.80
N ARG A 411 18.76 -20.50 -22.47
CA ARG A 411 19.31 -20.34 -21.12
C ARG A 411 18.29 -19.71 -20.16
N ALA A 412 17.55 -18.70 -20.63
CA ALA A 412 16.47 -18.09 -19.86
C ALA A 412 15.30 -19.06 -19.63
N VAL A 413 14.95 -19.88 -20.62
CA VAL A 413 13.93 -20.95 -20.50
C VAL A 413 14.38 -22.02 -19.50
N ALA A 414 15.64 -22.46 -19.55
CA ALA A 414 16.18 -23.41 -18.58
C ALA A 414 16.16 -22.87 -17.14
N LEU A 415 16.56 -21.62 -16.93
CA LEU A 415 16.46 -20.98 -15.61
C LEU A 415 15.01 -20.77 -15.17
N SER A 416 14.10 -20.44 -16.09
CA SER A 416 12.66 -20.29 -15.81
C SER A 416 12.03 -21.63 -15.40
N THR A 417 12.45 -22.72 -16.06
CA THR A 417 12.08 -24.10 -15.70
C THR A 417 12.63 -24.47 -14.32
N LEU A 418 13.91 -24.18 -14.07
CA LEU A 418 14.53 -24.41 -12.77
C LEU A 418 13.78 -23.70 -11.64
N VAL A 419 13.50 -22.40 -11.76
CA VAL A 419 12.81 -21.67 -10.70
C VAL A 419 11.38 -22.17 -10.50
N SER A 420 10.68 -22.57 -11.58
CA SER A 420 9.34 -23.16 -11.49
C SER A 420 9.36 -24.47 -10.69
N LEU A 421 10.36 -25.34 -10.93
CA LEU A 421 10.55 -26.56 -10.14
C LEU A 421 10.93 -26.26 -8.68
N LEU A 422 11.71 -25.20 -8.43
CA LEU A 422 12.16 -24.84 -7.09
C LEU A 422 11.08 -24.17 -6.22
N VAL A 423 10.03 -23.58 -6.81
CA VAL A 423 8.85 -23.11 -6.04
C VAL A 423 8.25 -24.27 -5.24
N ASP A 424 8.25 -25.46 -5.84
CA ASP A 424 7.69 -26.68 -5.29
C ASP A 424 8.73 -27.60 -4.66
N GLN A 425 9.95 -27.09 -4.40
CA GLN A 425 11.08 -27.89 -3.96
C GLN A 425 10.74 -28.73 -2.72
N ALA A 426 10.12 -28.11 -1.71
CA ALA A 426 9.79 -28.77 -0.46
C ALA A 426 8.67 -29.80 -0.61
N LYS A 427 7.62 -29.49 -1.39
CA LYS A 427 6.48 -30.40 -1.56
C LYS A 427 6.82 -31.59 -2.45
N GLN A 428 7.77 -31.42 -3.37
CA GLN A 428 8.23 -32.45 -4.31
C GLN A 428 9.51 -33.16 -3.84
N GLY A 429 10.06 -32.81 -2.67
CA GLY A 429 11.34 -33.28 -2.14
C GLY A 429 12.46 -33.28 -3.18
N LEU A 430 12.59 -32.14 -3.87
CA LEU A 430 13.64 -31.93 -4.86
C LEU A 430 14.94 -31.52 -4.16
N LEU A 431 15.98 -32.33 -4.35
CA LEU A 431 17.34 -32.03 -3.94
C LEU A 431 18.04 -31.26 -5.05
N PHE A 432 18.57 -30.10 -4.69
CA PHE A 432 19.33 -29.23 -5.58
C PHE A 432 20.45 -28.56 -4.78
N SER A 433 21.69 -28.97 -5.03
CA SER A 433 22.86 -28.50 -4.29
C SER A 433 23.60 -27.37 -5.01
N ARG A 434 24.65 -26.85 -4.36
CA ARG A 434 25.57 -25.90 -4.98
C ARG A 434 26.24 -26.48 -6.23
N GLU A 435 26.69 -27.72 -6.13
CA GLU A 435 27.37 -28.42 -7.22
C GLU A 435 26.44 -28.57 -8.43
N ASP A 436 25.16 -28.89 -8.19
CA ASP A 436 24.13 -28.99 -9.24
C ASP A 436 23.92 -27.63 -9.93
N TYR A 437 23.82 -26.55 -9.15
CA TYR A 437 23.69 -25.18 -9.66
C TYR A 437 24.91 -24.72 -10.47
N ASP A 438 26.11 -24.94 -9.96
CA ASP A 438 27.37 -24.57 -10.63
C ASP A 438 27.63 -25.45 -11.87
N ARG A 439 27.14 -26.70 -11.89
CA ARG A 439 27.17 -27.57 -13.07
C ARG A 439 26.26 -27.04 -14.16
N LEU A 440 24.98 -26.77 -13.86
CA LEU A 440 24.02 -26.24 -14.84
C LEU A 440 24.54 -24.96 -15.52
N LYS A 441 25.10 -24.03 -14.74
CA LYS A 441 25.67 -22.79 -15.27
C LYS A 441 26.86 -23.02 -16.19
N ARG A 442 27.73 -23.99 -15.88
CA ARG A 442 28.89 -24.32 -16.70
C ARG A 442 28.47 -25.00 -18.00
N ASP A 443 27.60 -25.99 -17.91
CA ASP A 443 27.16 -26.81 -19.05
C ASP A 443 26.43 -25.96 -20.08
N MET A 444 25.67 -24.95 -19.65
CA MET A 444 24.98 -23.99 -20.53
C MET A 444 25.75 -22.68 -20.75
N ASN A 445 27.01 -22.57 -20.32
CA ASN A 445 27.88 -21.39 -20.46
C ASN A 445 27.19 -20.06 -20.05
N MET A 446 26.51 -20.06 -18.91
CA MET A 446 25.72 -18.92 -18.45
C MET A 446 26.58 -17.83 -17.82
N ARG A 447 26.30 -16.57 -18.18
CA ARG A 447 26.90 -15.37 -17.58
C ARG A 447 25.81 -14.41 -17.13
N GLY A 448 26.11 -13.60 -16.12
CA GLY A 448 25.21 -12.56 -15.65
C GLY A 448 25.93 -11.23 -15.56
N LYS A 449 25.20 -10.13 -15.74
CA LYS A 449 25.65 -8.76 -15.49
C LYS A 449 24.75 -8.14 -14.42
N GLU A 450 25.33 -7.42 -13.47
CA GLU A 450 24.52 -6.65 -12.51
C GLU A 450 23.68 -5.60 -13.25
N PRO A 451 22.35 -5.59 -13.08
CA PRO A 451 21.51 -4.60 -13.72
C PRO A 451 21.72 -3.20 -13.14
N ALA A 452 21.84 -2.19 -14.00
CA ALA A 452 22.13 -0.82 -13.56
C ALA A 452 20.97 -0.26 -12.72
N TYR A 453 19.72 -0.58 -13.05
CA TYR A 453 18.51 -0.18 -12.30
C TYR A 453 18.47 -0.66 -10.83
N LYS A 454 19.34 -1.59 -10.40
CA LYS A 454 19.47 -1.94 -8.99
C LYS A 454 20.21 -0.88 -8.17
N ASN A 455 21.03 -0.05 -8.81
CA ASN A 455 21.75 1.02 -8.14
C ASN A 455 20.86 2.24 -7.94
N GLU A 456 21.04 2.99 -6.85
CA GLU A 456 20.32 4.26 -6.60
C GLU A 456 20.63 5.31 -7.67
N ARG A 457 21.88 5.32 -8.14
CA ARG A 457 22.41 6.18 -9.19
C ARG A 457 23.29 5.34 -10.09
N SER A 458 23.30 5.64 -11.38
CA SER A 458 24.20 5.02 -12.34
C SER A 458 24.59 6.04 -13.41
N SER A 459 25.79 5.94 -13.95
CA SER A 459 26.23 6.85 -15.00
C SER A 459 25.63 6.46 -16.35
N ARG A 460 25.41 7.44 -17.24
CA ARG A 460 24.89 7.18 -18.60
C ARG A 460 25.71 6.16 -19.37
N TYR A 461 27.01 6.08 -19.10
CA TYR A 461 27.92 5.11 -19.74
C TYR A 461 27.73 3.66 -19.24
N GLU A 462 27.08 3.45 -18.10
CA GLU A 462 26.85 2.12 -17.51
C GLU A 462 25.52 1.48 -17.96
N TYR A 463 24.46 2.28 -18.01
CA TYR A 463 23.11 1.82 -18.37
C TYR A 463 22.79 1.97 -19.87
N ARG A 464 23.57 2.75 -20.61
CA ARG A 464 23.46 2.88 -22.06
C ARG A 464 24.65 2.22 -22.74
N ASN A 465 24.39 1.21 -23.54
CA ASN A 465 25.44 0.49 -24.26
C ASN A 465 25.95 1.33 -25.46
N ARG A 466 27.13 0.97 -25.99
CA ARG A 466 27.79 1.69 -27.11
C ARG A 466 26.96 1.73 -28.40
N ASP A 467 26.12 0.73 -28.60
CA ASP A 467 25.17 0.61 -29.71
C ASP A 467 23.87 1.41 -29.48
N GLY A 468 23.77 2.13 -28.36
CA GLY A 468 22.59 2.90 -27.99
C GLY A 468 21.50 2.09 -27.30
N PHE A 469 21.66 0.77 -27.13
CA PHE A 469 20.69 -0.07 -26.43
C PHE A 469 20.59 0.32 -24.95
N MET A 470 19.35 0.32 -24.45
CA MET A 470 19.02 0.59 -23.05
C MET A 470 17.92 -0.37 -22.61
N HIS A 471 18.16 -1.08 -21.50
CA HIS A 471 17.15 -1.98 -20.93
C HIS A 471 15.92 -1.17 -20.49
N ILE A 472 14.71 -1.72 -20.67
CA ILE A 472 13.46 -1.00 -20.38
C ILE A 472 13.40 -0.49 -18.93
N LEU A 473 13.83 -1.30 -17.95
CA LEU A 473 13.87 -0.88 -16.55
C LEU A 473 14.91 0.23 -16.27
N ASP A 474 16.03 0.27 -17.01
CA ASP A 474 16.99 1.38 -16.88
C ASP A 474 16.42 2.67 -17.47
N TYR A 475 15.77 2.56 -18.64
CA TYR A 475 15.08 3.68 -19.27
C TYR A 475 14.02 4.28 -18.35
N LEU A 476 13.16 3.44 -17.77
CA LEU A 476 12.11 3.86 -16.85
C LEU A 476 12.70 4.52 -15.59
N LYS A 477 13.80 3.98 -15.03
CA LYS A 477 14.41 4.53 -13.82
C LYS A 477 15.17 5.84 -14.07
N PHE A 478 16.14 5.80 -14.97
CA PHE A 478 17.17 6.84 -15.09
C PHE A 478 16.83 7.92 -16.11
N GLU A 479 15.95 7.65 -17.09
CA GLU A 479 15.53 8.66 -18.05
C GLU A 479 14.13 9.19 -17.68
N VAL A 480 13.14 8.31 -17.44
CA VAL A 480 11.75 8.74 -17.19
C VAL A 480 11.52 9.21 -15.76
N ALA A 481 11.78 8.37 -14.75
CA ALA A 481 11.49 8.73 -13.36
C ALA A 481 12.39 9.86 -12.86
N GLU A 482 13.70 9.82 -13.14
CA GLU A 482 14.61 10.89 -12.72
C GLU A 482 14.25 12.26 -13.31
N SER A 483 13.97 12.35 -14.62
CA SER A 483 13.58 13.60 -15.24
C SER A 483 12.24 14.10 -14.70
N THR A 484 11.24 13.22 -14.63
CA THR A 484 9.90 13.58 -14.14
C THR A 484 9.96 14.08 -12.69
N ILE A 485 10.68 13.38 -11.82
CA ILE A 485 10.83 13.78 -10.42
C ILE A 485 11.57 15.11 -10.31
N ALA A 486 12.66 15.29 -11.06
CA ALA A 486 13.40 16.55 -11.06
C ALA A 486 12.53 17.73 -11.51
N ASP A 487 11.75 17.55 -12.57
CA ASP A 487 10.86 18.57 -13.10
C ASP A 487 9.75 18.93 -12.11
N VAL A 488 9.08 17.93 -11.52
CA VAL A 488 7.98 18.18 -10.58
C VAL A 488 8.50 18.75 -9.26
N LEU A 489 9.64 18.27 -8.74
CA LEU A 489 10.25 18.86 -7.54
C LEU A 489 10.70 20.31 -7.78
N LYS A 490 11.20 20.62 -8.98
CA LYS A 490 11.52 21.99 -9.35
C LYS A 490 10.27 22.87 -9.37
N GLN A 491 9.19 22.42 -10.01
CA GLN A 491 7.91 23.14 -10.01
C GLN A 491 7.38 23.36 -8.59
N PHE A 492 7.47 22.34 -7.73
CA PHE A 492 7.07 22.43 -6.34
C PHE A 492 7.93 23.43 -5.56
N TYR A 493 9.25 23.39 -5.73
CA TYR A 493 10.17 24.35 -5.11
C TYR A 493 9.89 25.78 -5.57
N ASP A 494 9.75 25.99 -6.88
CA ASP A 494 9.48 27.30 -7.46
C ASP A 494 8.13 27.85 -7.00
N ALA A 495 7.12 27.01 -6.80
CA ALA A 495 5.83 27.43 -6.24
C ALA A 495 5.92 27.81 -4.74
N LEU A 496 6.82 27.21 -3.97
CA LEU A 496 7.00 27.51 -2.54
C LEU A 496 7.98 28.64 -2.24
N HIS A 497 8.93 28.88 -3.14
CA HIS A 497 10.06 29.79 -2.96
C HIS A 497 10.18 30.84 -4.08
N GLY A 498 9.22 30.88 -5.00
CA GLY A 498 9.18 31.82 -6.12
C GLY A 498 9.07 33.28 -5.70
N LYS A 499 9.40 34.19 -6.62
CA LYS A 499 9.31 35.64 -6.40
C LYS A 499 7.86 36.04 -6.08
N GLY A 500 7.65 36.65 -4.90
CA GLY A 500 6.34 37.12 -4.44
C GLY A 500 5.66 36.24 -3.39
N VAL A 501 6.20 35.06 -3.06
CA VAL A 501 5.67 34.19 -2.01
C VAL A 501 6.37 34.50 -0.68
N GLU A 502 5.77 35.40 0.11
CA GLU A 502 6.29 35.76 1.43
C GLU A 502 5.77 34.79 2.50
N VAL A 503 6.66 33.97 3.05
CA VAL A 503 6.35 33.04 4.15
C VAL A 503 7.22 33.40 5.33
N TYR A 504 6.58 33.61 6.48
CA TYR A 504 7.27 34.11 7.66
C TYR A 504 7.42 33.01 8.72
N ALA A 505 8.54 33.05 9.42
CA ALA A 505 8.66 32.33 10.69
C ALA A 505 7.87 33.03 11.81
N TRP A 506 7.67 34.34 11.66
CA TRP A 506 6.92 35.19 12.57
C TRP A 506 5.41 35.04 12.38
N ASP A 507 4.69 34.94 13.50
CA ASP A 507 3.23 34.98 13.57
C ASP A 507 2.86 35.80 14.81
N LYS A 508 2.17 36.92 14.59
CA LYS A 508 1.76 37.84 15.66
C LYS A 508 0.83 37.17 16.67
N ASP A 509 0.01 36.22 16.24
CA ASP A 509 -0.99 35.58 17.08
C ASP A 509 -0.31 34.72 18.16
N LEU A 510 0.83 34.13 17.82
CA LEU A 510 1.62 33.28 18.72
C LEU A 510 2.42 34.08 19.75
N ALA A 511 2.67 35.37 19.52
CA ALA A 511 3.44 36.24 20.41
C ALA A 511 2.57 37.13 21.32
N ARG A 512 1.26 37.18 21.09
CA ARG A 512 0.35 38.12 21.76
C ARG A 512 0.38 38.03 23.28
N LEU A 513 0.41 36.81 23.82
CA LEU A 513 0.42 36.60 25.27
C LEU A 513 1.74 37.06 25.90
N TRP A 514 2.86 36.86 25.19
CA TRP A 514 4.13 37.49 25.59
C TRP A 514 4.04 39.01 25.54
N ASP A 515 3.48 39.60 24.47
CA ASP A 515 3.40 41.06 24.32
C ASP A 515 2.56 41.68 25.46
N GLU A 516 1.45 41.02 25.84
CA GLU A 516 0.59 41.41 26.98
C GLU A 516 1.36 41.45 28.30
N PHE A 517 2.07 40.37 28.65
CA PHE A 517 2.81 40.29 29.92
C PHE A 517 4.08 41.14 29.94
N GLU A 518 4.74 41.30 28.79
CA GLU A 518 5.90 42.17 28.69
C GLU A 518 5.52 43.64 28.89
N SER A 519 4.35 44.07 28.40
CA SER A 519 3.87 45.45 28.62
C SER A 519 3.66 45.77 30.11
N GLN A 520 3.27 44.78 30.92
CA GLN A 520 2.99 44.93 32.35
C GLN A 520 4.24 44.81 33.24
N LYS A 521 5.42 44.52 32.65
CA LYS A 521 6.66 44.25 33.39
C LYS A 521 7.11 45.43 34.26
N ASN A 522 6.92 46.65 33.78
CA ASN A 522 7.33 47.86 34.50
C ASN A 522 6.30 48.26 35.57
N ASP A 523 5.05 47.83 35.41
CA ASP A 523 3.94 48.16 36.31
C ASP A 523 3.82 47.15 37.47
N SER A 524 4.32 45.92 37.30
CA SER A 524 4.37 44.90 38.36
C SER A 524 5.76 44.29 38.53
N ARG A 525 6.34 44.48 39.72
CA ARG A 525 7.60 43.82 40.12
C ARG A 525 7.51 42.29 40.07
N ILE A 526 6.34 41.72 40.34
CA ILE A 526 6.12 40.25 40.30
C ILE A 526 6.15 39.77 38.85
N ILE A 527 5.42 40.42 37.95
CA ILE A 527 5.43 40.10 36.51
C ILE A 527 6.82 40.32 35.92
N GLY A 528 7.53 41.38 36.31
CA GLY A 528 8.89 41.61 35.85
C GLY A 528 9.88 40.52 36.29
N ARG A 529 9.77 40.01 37.52
CA ARG A 529 10.55 38.85 37.98
C ARG A 529 10.17 37.57 37.22
N LEU A 530 8.87 37.35 36.97
CA LEU A 530 8.37 36.21 36.21
C LEU A 530 8.94 36.16 34.79
N MET A 531 8.79 37.27 34.04
CA MET A 531 9.26 37.38 32.66
C MET A 531 10.80 37.27 32.57
N THR A 532 11.52 37.76 33.58
CA THR A 532 12.99 37.61 33.65
C THR A 532 13.39 36.14 33.83
N ALA A 533 12.75 35.42 34.76
CA ALA A 533 13.00 34.00 34.96
C ALA A 533 12.67 33.17 33.70
N LEU A 534 11.54 33.48 33.04
CA LEU A 534 11.12 32.79 31.83
C LEU A 534 12.08 33.05 30.64
N ARG A 535 12.56 34.28 30.48
CA ARG A 535 13.58 34.62 29.47
C ARG A 535 14.88 33.85 29.68
N ALA A 536 15.35 33.76 30.93
CA ALA A 536 16.55 33.00 31.28
C ALA A 536 16.36 31.52 30.90
N GLN A 537 15.24 30.92 31.31
CA GLN A 537 14.96 29.52 30.99
C GLN A 537 14.88 29.25 29.49
N VAL A 538 14.21 30.10 28.71
CA VAL A 538 14.14 29.95 27.25
C VAL A 538 15.54 30.03 26.64
N SER A 539 16.40 30.92 27.13
CA SER A 539 17.79 31.01 26.70
C SER A 539 18.56 29.72 26.99
N ASP A 540 18.44 29.18 28.20
CA ASP A 540 19.13 27.96 28.63
C ASP A 540 18.70 26.74 27.78
N ILE A 541 17.40 26.53 27.63
CA ILE A 541 16.85 25.46 26.79
C ILE A 541 17.26 25.63 25.32
N THR A 542 17.30 26.86 24.81
CA THR A 542 17.76 27.13 23.43
C THR A 542 19.23 26.76 23.24
N ASN A 543 20.07 27.04 24.23
CA ASN A 543 21.49 26.69 24.17
C ASN A 543 21.69 25.18 24.30
N GLU A 544 21.00 24.53 25.24
CA GLU A 544 21.04 23.07 25.41
C GLU A 544 20.61 22.35 24.13
N TRP A 545 19.47 22.75 23.54
CA TRP A 545 18.99 22.20 22.26
C TRP A 545 20.06 22.29 21.17
N LYS A 546 20.72 23.45 21.03
CA LYS A 546 21.77 23.64 20.02
C LYS A 546 22.97 22.73 20.25
N VAL A 547 23.36 22.49 21.50
CA VAL A 547 24.48 21.60 21.85
C VAL A 547 24.11 20.15 21.56
N VAL A 548 22.98 19.68 22.09
CA VAL A 548 22.50 18.30 21.97
C VAL A 548 22.27 17.92 20.50
N MET A 549 21.64 18.80 19.73
CA MET A 549 21.33 18.53 18.32
C MET A 549 22.54 18.65 17.40
N ARG A 550 23.57 19.44 17.74
CA ARG A 550 24.83 19.51 16.97
C ARG A 550 25.76 18.33 17.24
N ALA A 551 25.79 17.83 18.48
CA ALA A 551 26.64 16.68 18.84
C ALA A 551 26.25 15.39 18.10
N GLY A 552 24.97 15.25 17.72
CA GLY A 552 24.48 14.11 16.92
C GLY A 552 24.84 14.17 15.43
N ALA A 553 24.94 15.35 14.83
CA ALA A 553 25.03 15.52 13.37
C ALA A 553 26.23 14.87 12.66
N LYS A 554 27.25 14.38 13.39
CA LYS A 554 28.42 13.69 12.82
C LYS A 554 28.30 12.16 12.78
N ASN A 555 27.42 11.55 13.59
CA ASN A 555 27.27 10.10 13.71
C ASN A 555 25.79 9.60 13.70
N ASP A 556 24.79 10.49 13.68
CA ASP A 556 23.37 10.12 13.76
C ASP A 556 22.83 9.55 12.43
N HIS A 557 22.48 8.27 12.42
CA HIS A 557 21.75 7.63 11.32
C HIS A 557 20.40 7.05 11.75
N THR A 558 19.96 7.22 13.00
CA THR A 558 18.73 6.58 13.50
C THR A 558 17.72 7.56 14.12
N HIS A 559 16.44 7.40 13.75
CA HIS A 559 15.32 8.20 14.26
C HIS A 559 15.14 8.11 15.79
N LEU A 560 15.58 7.01 16.41
CA LEU A 560 15.41 6.72 17.83
C LEU A 560 16.24 7.64 18.74
N GLU A 561 17.47 7.96 18.34
CA GLU A 561 18.33 8.87 19.11
C GLU A 561 17.80 10.30 19.12
N PHE A 562 17.30 10.78 17.99
CA PHE A 562 16.65 12.09 17.91
C PHE A 562 15.41 12.15 18.82
N ALA A 563 14.56 11.12 18.78
CA ALA A 563 13.36 11.08 19.60
C ALA A 563 13.67 11.10 21.11
N ALA A 564 14.69 10.36 21.56
CA ALA A 564 15.13 10.36 22.95
C ALA A 564 15.62 11.77 23.39
N LYS A 565 16.46 12.43 22.57
CA LYS A 565 16.97 13.79 22.83
C LYS A 565 15.83 14.80 22.95
N VAL A 566 14.82 14.73 22.07
CA VAL A 566 13.65 15.62 22.14
C VAL A 566 12.85 15.38 23.42
N LYS A 567 12.59 14.12 23.80
CA LYS A 567 11.84 13.77 25.03
C LYS A 567 12.51 14.32 26.28
N GLU A 568 13.84 14.21 26.38
CA GLU A 568 14.60 14.72 27.53
C GLU A 568 14.45 16.24 27.68
N ILE A 569 14.71 17.00 26.61
CA ILE A 569 14.61 18.46 26.64
C ILE A 569 13.15 18.90 26.86
N PHE A 570 12.19 18.19 26.27
CA PHE A 570 10.76 18.46 26.47
C PHE A 570 10.32 18.25 27.92
N GLN A 571 10.83 17.22 28.59
CA GLN A 571 10.55 17.01 30.01
C GLN A 571 11.10 18.16 30.87
N LYS A 572 12.34 18.60 30.61
CA LYS A 572 12.95 19.77 31.28
C LYS A 572 12.15 21.05 31.04
N TRP A 573 11.70 21.28 29.81
CA TRP A 573 10.86 22.43 29.47
C TRP A 573 9.48 22.38 30.13
N SER A 574 8.81 21.24 30.08
CA SER A 574 7.45 21.07 30.60
C SER A 574 7.41 21.20 32.12
N SER A 575 8.43 20.68 32.81
CA SER A 575 8.54 20.75 34.28
C SER A 575 9.00 22.11 34.82
N PHE A 576 9.42 23.05 33.96
CA PHE A 576 9.90 24.34 34.43
C PHE A 576 8.82 25.14 35.16
N GLN A 577 9.15 25.55 36.38
CA GLN A 577 8.42 26.53 37.17
C GLN A 577 9.41 27.54 37.79
N PRO A 578 9.08 28.84 37.81
CA PRO A 578 9.75 29.87 38.62
C PRO A 578 9.77 29.52 40.11
N SER A 579 10.41 30.38 40.93
CA SER A 579 10.50 30.12 42.37
C SER A 579 9.11 29.90 43.00
N PRO A 580 8.98 29.02 44.02
CA PRO A 580 7.70 28.73 44.67
C PRO A 580 6.98 29.99 45.17
N GLU A 581 7.75 30.98 45.65
CA GLU A 581 7.26 32.30 46.06
C GLU A 581 6.57 33.06 44.92
N LEU A 582 7.17 33.05 43.72
CA LEU A 582 6.61 33.68 42.53
C LEU A 582 5.32 32.97 42.10
N MET A 583 5.33 31.63 42.12
CA MET A 583 4.19 30.80 41.73
C MET A 583 2.99 30.94 42.68
N ALA A 584 3.25 31.14 43.97
CA ALA A 584 2.21 31.35 44.99
C ALA A 584 1.63 32.78 45.00
N SER A 585 2.21 33.71 44.23
CA SER A 585 1.79 35.11 44.25
C SER A 585 0.38 35.29 43.68
N ARG A 586 -0.35 36.30 44.18
CA ARG A 586 -1.73 36.61 43.77
C ARG A 586 -1.88 36.87 42.26
N GLN A 587 -0.82 37.35 41.60
CA GLN A 587 -0.83 37.65 40.17
C GLN A 587 -0.48 36.45 39.29
N VAL A 588 0.30 35.48 39.78
CA VAL A 588 0.76 34.32 38.99
C VAL A 588 -0.10 33.09 39.25
N LYS A 589 -0.59 32.89 40.48
CA LYS A 589 -1.43 31.74 40.84
C LYS A 589 -2.62 31.51 39.89
N PRO A 590 -3.35 32.55 39.41
CA PRO A 590 -4.44 32.34 38.46
C PRO A 590 -3.99 31.83 37.08
N LEU A 591 -2.71 31.97 36.71
CA LEU A 591 -2.20 31.47 35.43
C LEU A 591 -2.07 29.94 35.41
N LEU A 592 -1.96 29.33 36.58
CA LEU A 592 -1.84 27.89 36.77
C LEU A 592 -3.21 27.20 36.80
N ASP A 593 -4.29 27.97 36.69
CA ASP A 593 -5.64 27.42 36.68
C ASP A 593 -5.83 26.52 35.45
N SER A 594 -6.38 25.33 35.70
CA SER A 594 -6.66 24.29 34.74
C SER A 594 -8.15 23.98 34.70
N TRP A 595 -9.01 24.99 34.89
CA TRP A 595 -10.47 24.87 34.83
C TRP A 595 -10.96 24.23 33.52
N ASN A 596 -10.18 24.36 32.44
CA ASN A 596 -10.42 23.73 31.14
C ASN A 596 -10.19 22.20 31.14
N GLY A 597 -9.74 21.62 32.26
CA GLY A 597 -9.46 20.19 32.41
C GLY A 597 -8.10 19.73 31.87
N ASP A 598 -7.30 20.61 31.28
CA ASP A 598 -5.98 20.29 30.72
C ASP A 598 -4.89 21.23 31.26
N PRO A 599 -4.08 20.77 32.23
CA PRO A 599 -2.97 21.55 32.79
C PRO A 599 -1.94 22.02 31.74
N ALA A 600 -1.77 21.27 30.64
CA ALA A 600 -0.84 21.60 29.56
C ALA A 600 -1.30 22.80 28.72
N LEU A 601 -2.56 23.22 28.88
CA LEU A 601 -3.18 24.37 28.22
C LEU A 601 -3.54 25.50 29.21
N SER A 602 -3.01 25.46 30.43
CA SER A 602 -3.12 26.56 31.39
C SER A 602 -2.53 27.86 30.82
N LYS A 603 -2.99 29.02 31.31
CA LYS A 603 -2.48 30.32 30.84
C LYS A 603 -0.97 30.47 31.06
N TRP A 604 -0.42 29.79 32.07
CA TRP A 604 1.02 29.68 32.31
C TRP A 604 1.76 28.93 31.19
N GLU A 605 1.29 27.76 30.80
CA GLU A 605 1.90 26.98 29.71
C GLU A 605 1.77 27.70 28.35
N LEU A 606 0.66 28.41 28.12
CA LEU A 606 0.52 29.27 26.94
C LEU A 606 1.52 30.45 26.96
N LEU A 607 1.76 31.06 28.12
CA LEU A 607 2.74 32.15 28.27
C LEU A 607 4.17 31.65 28.05
N LYS A 608 4.50 30.45 28.56
CA LYS A 608 5.77 29.75 28.28
C LYS A 608 5.97 29.57 26.78
N ALA A 609 4.97 29.01 26.10
CA ALA A 609 5.00 28.77 24.66
C ALA A 609 5.14 30.07 23.85
N SER A 610 4.35 31.10 24.17
CA SER A 610 4.40 32.40 23.50
C SER A 610 5.75 33.10 23.68
N THR A 611 6.34 33.00 24.87
CA THR A 611 7.67 33.54 25.15
C THR A 611 8.77 32.78 24.41
N MET A 612 8.70 31.45 24.37
CA MET A 612 9.62 30.63 23.59
C MET A 612 9.56 30.98 22.10
N PHE A 613 8.35 31.15 21.56
CA PHE A 613 8.16 31.57 20.18
C PHE A 613 8.83 32.93 19.93
N LYS A 614 8.48 33.97 20.70
CA LYS A 614 9.01 35.33 20.51
C LYS A 614 10.53 35.39 20.55
N LEU A 615 11.17 34.67 21.48
CA LEU A 615 12.62 34.79 21.73
C LEU A 615 13.48 33.87 20.85
N SER A 616 12.89 32.78 20.32
CA SER A 616 13.65 31.71 19.68
C SER A 616 13.20 31.34 18.28
N TYR A 617 12.16 31.96 17.71
CA TYR A 617 11.73 31.66 16.33
C TYR A 617 12.83 31.86 15.28
N GLU A 618 13.71 32.87 15.45
CA GLU A 618 14.86 33.11 14.55
C GLU A 618 16.08 32.25 14.90
N LYS A 619 16.20 31.85 16.17
CA LYS A 619 17.40 31.19 16.70
C LYS A 619 17.37 29.68 16.57
N SER A 620 16.20 29.07 16.76
CA SER A 620 15.99 27.62 16.78
C SER A 620 14.52 27.28 16.52
N TYR A 621 14.05 27.53 15.30
CA TYR A 621 12.64 27.36 14.95
C TYR A 621 12.11 25.92 15.15
N PRO A 622 12.83 24.84 14.79
CA PRO A 622 12.34 23.47 15.03
C PRO A 622 12.14 23.13 16.51
N MET A 623 12.97 23.71 17.39
CA MET A 623 12.83 23.53 18.83
C MET A 623 11.51 24.11 19.33
N VAL A 624 11.17 25.32 18.90
CA VAL A 624 9.94 26.02 19.31
C VAL A 624 8.72 25.13 19.08
N TRP A 625 8.62 24.52 17.90
CA TRP A 625 7.51 23.63 17.57
C TRP A 625 7.55 22.29 18.29
N ARG A 626 8.73 21.69 18.44
CA ARG A 626 8.86 20.41 19.16
C ARG A 626 8.63 20.54 20.66
N LEU A 627 8.83 21.72 21.25
CA LEU A 627 8.66 21.93 22.68
C LEU A 627 7.37 22.66 23.07
N ALA A 628 6.73 23.38 22.14
CA ALA A 628 5.53 24.17 22.41
C ALA A 628 4.41 24.06 21.36
N GLY A 629 4.55 23.19 20.36
CA GLY A 629 3.61 23.10 19.23
C GLY A 629 2.13 22.91 19.61
N GLN A 630 1.84 22.13 20.65
CA GLN A 630 0.49 21.92 21.19
C GLN A 630 -0.12 23.25 21.68
N GLN A 631 0.62 23.99 22.49
CA GLN A 631 0.19 25.29 23.01
C GLN A 631 0.09 26.34 21.89
N LEU A 632 1.01 26.32 20.93
CA LEU A 632 0.97 27.22 19.77
C LEU A 632 -0.25 26.94 18.88
N ALA A 633 -0.59 25.66 18.66
CA ALA A 633 -1.79 25.24 17.95
C ALA A 633 -3.05 25.72 18.65
N TRP A 634 -3.13 25.56 19.98
CA TRP A 634 -4.25 26.06 20.76
C TRP A 634 -4.41 27.59 20.64
N MET A 635 -3.32 28.34 20.82
CA MET A 635 -3.35 29.80 20.65
C MET A 635 -3.77 30.20 19.24
N LYS A 636 -3.28 29.49 18.21
CA LYS A 636 -3.65 29.78 16.82
C LYS A 636 -5.13 29.55 16.57
N ALA A 637 -5.69 28.43 17.05
CA ALA A 637 -7.10 28.10 16.90
C ALA A 637 -8.01 29.14 17.59
N MET A 638 -7.59 29.68 18.74
CA MET A 638 -8.37 30.71 19.44
C MET A 638 -8.40 32.05 18.68
N MET A 639 -7.35 32.36 17.92
CA MET A 639 -7.15 33.65 17.23
C MET A 639 -7.57 33.63 15.75
N SER A 640 -7.49 32.47 15.09
CA SER A 640 -7.81 32.31 13.67
C SER A 640 -9.31 32.09 13.51
N ARG A 641 -10.08 33.19 13.44
CA ARG A 641 -11.55 33.15 13.27
C ARG A 641 -11.97 33.70 11.91
N GLY A 642 -12.84 32.98 11.21
CA GLY A 642 -13.61 33.54 10.11
C GLY A 642 -14.66 34.54 10.63
N ALA A 643 -15.09 35.48 9.79
CA ALA A 643 -16.06 36.51 10.19
C ALA A 643 -17.44 35.94 10.62
N LEU A 644 -17.73 34.69 10.25
CA LEU A 644 -18.98 33.98 10.55
C LEU A 644 -18.82 32.89 11.62
N ASP A 645 -17.61 32.64 12.12
CA ASP A 645 -17.36 31.58 13.11
C ASP A 645 -17.75 32.04 14.51
N VAL A 646 -18.59 31.26 15.19
CA VAL A 646 -19.03 31.55 16.57
C VAL A 646 -17.95 31.17 17.59
N SER A 647 -17.30 30.01 17.45
CA SER A 647 -16.19 29.55 18.32
C SER A 647 -15.40 28.38 17.69
N ALA A 648 -14.16 28.18 18.15
CA ALA A 648 -13.41 26.95 17.91
C ALA A 648 -14.05 25.76 18.66
N VAL A 649 -13.93 24.55 18.09
CA VAL A 649 -14.44 23.30 18.66
C VAL A 649 -13.26 22.47 19.18
N ALA A 650 -13.24 22.18 20.47
CA ALA A 650 -12.24 21.30 21.07
C ALA A 650 -12.66 19.83 20.90
N VAL A 651 -11.71 18.97 20.54
CA VAL A 651 -11.92 17.52 20.35
C VAL A 651 -10.96 16.75 21.24
N THR A 652 -11.42 15.69 21.90
CA THR A 652 -10.57 14.82 22.71
C THR A 652 -9.59 14.03 21.83
N ALA A 653 -8.47 13.59 22.40
CA ALA A 653 -7.44 12.86 21.64
C ALA A 653 -7.97 11.56 20.99
N GLU A 654 -8.85 10.84 21.69
CA GLU A 654 -9.50 9.64 21.19
C GLU A 654 -10.40 9.94 19.99
N MET A 655 -11.26 10.96 20.10
CA MET A 655 -12.14 11.36 18.99
C MET A 655 -11.34 11.88 17.80
N TRP A 656 -10.29 12.68 18.02
CA TRP A 656 -9.42 13.14 16.93
C TRP A 656 -8.68 12.00 16.21
N SER A 657 -8.41 10.89 16.91
CA SER A 657 -7.78 9.71 16.31
C SER A 657 -8.65 9.02 15.25
N ILE A 658 -9.99 9.10 15.38
CA ILE A 658 -10.93 8.47 14.45
C ILE A 658 -11.51 9.44 13.41
N LEU A 659 -11.44 10.75 13.64
CA LEU A 659 -11.94 11.76 12.70
C LEU A 659 -11.10 11.80 11.42
N ARG A 660 -11.79 11.85 10.28
CA ARG A 660 -11.19 11.90 8.94
C ARG A 660 -11.70 13.11 8.16
N PRO A 661 -10.86 13.74 7.32
CA PRO A 661 -11.32 14.77 6.41
C PRO A 661 -12.35 14.19 5.43
N ASP A 662 -13.47 14.89 5.25
CA ASP A 662 -14.46 14.55 4.24
C ASP A 662 -13.95 14.98 2.86
N ASN A 663 -13.37 14.04 2.13
CA ASN A 663 -12.82 14.29 0.80
C ASN A 663 -13.88 14.71 -0.22
N LYS A 664 -15.14 14.28 -0.08
CA LYS A 664 -16.23 14.72 -0.97
C LYS A 664 -16.51 16.20 -0.75
N ARG A 665 -16.64 16.60 0.51
CA ARG A 665 -16.84 18.00 0.89
C ARG A 665 -15.66 18.88 0.50
N ILE A 666 -14.43 18.40 0.68
CA ILE A 666 -13.21 19.13 0.27
C ILE A 666 -13.21 19.35 -1.25
N ALA A 667 -13.50 18.32 -2.04
CA ALA A 667 -13.58 18.43 -3.49
C ALA A 667 -14.66 19.43 -3.94
N ALA A 668 -15.84 19.39 -3.32
CA ALA A 668 -16.93 20.34 -3.60
C ALA A 668 -16.54 21.79 -3.26
N LEU A 669 -15.90 22.02 -2.11
CA LEU A 669 -15.41 23.35 -1.72
C LEU A 669 -14.31 23.86 -2.65
N HIS A 670 -13.39 23.00 -3.07
CA HIS A 670 -12.36 23.36 -4.04
C HIS A 670 -12.97 23.76 -5.39
N ALA A 671 -13.97 23.01 -5.88
CA ALA A 671 -14.68 23.36 -7.11
C ALA A 671 -15.38 24.73 -7.01
N ARG A 672 -16.09 25.01 -5.90
CA ARG A 672 -16.73 26.33 -5.66
C ARG A 672 -15.73 27.49 -5.72
N ARG A 673 -14.56 27.34 -5.08
CA ARG A 673 -13.50 28.36 -5.09
C ARG A 673 -12.98 28.65 -6.49
N GLN A 674 -12.89 27.63 -7.36
CA GLN A 674 -12.48 27.83 -8.74
C GLN A 674 -13.52 28.58 -9.59
N ILE A 675 -14.80 28.50 -9.24
CA ILE A 675 -15.91 29.16 -9.96
C ILE A 675 -16.20 30.57 -9.38
N GLY A 676 -15.64 30.92 -8.22
CA GLY A 676 -15.79 32.26 -7.60
C GLY A 676 -17.04 32.45 -6.72
N HIS A 677 -17.78 31.38 -6.40
CA HIS A 677 -18.94 31.41 -5.50
C HIS A 677 -18.52 31.07 -4.05
N GLU A 678 -17.79 31.98 -3.39
CA GLU A 678 -17.35 31.76 -1.99
C GLU A 678 -18.46 31.95 -0.94
N THR A 679 -19.61 32.53 -1.29
CA THR A 679 -20.61 33.07 -0.34
C THR A 679 -22.00 32.41 -0.36
N GLU A 680 -22.27 31.42 -1.21
CA GLU A 680 -23.57 30.73 -1.24
C GLU A 680 -23.62 29.56 -0.24
N SER A 681 -24.59 29.61 0.68
CA SER A 681 -24.81 28.58 1.71
C SER A 681 -25.32 27.27 1.10
N LEU A 682 -24.92 26.13 1.68
CA LEU A 682 -25.35 24.79 1.25
C LEU A 682 -26.86 24.54 1.39
N ALA A 683 -27.52 25.26 2.32
CA ALA A 683 -28.97 25.15 2.53
C ALA A 683 -29.78 25.56 1.28
N ALA A 684 -29.28 26.50 0.47
CA ALA A 684 -29.96 26.96 -0.74
C ALA A 684 -29.97 25.92 -1.89
N LEU A 685 -29.22 24.81 -1.77
CA LEU A 685 -29.17 23.74 -2.77
C LEU A 685 -29.80 22.42 -2.28
N GLU A 686 -30.01 22.25 -0.99
CA GLU A 686 -30.90 21.17 -0.49
C GLU A 686 -32.38 21.53 -0.67
N GLU A 687 -32.72 22.82 -0.85
CA GLU A 687 -34.09 23.31 -1.07
C GLU A 687 -34.63 23.17 -2.51
N VAL A 688 -33.95 22.46 -3.43
CA VAL A 688 -34.49 22.24 -4.80
C VAL A 688 -34.59 20.76 -5.18
N THR A 689 -34.77 19.88 -4.19
CA THR A 689 -35.33 18.55 -4.45
C THR A 689 -36.28 18.19 -3.32
N GLU A 690 -37.51 18.68 -3.40
CA GLU A 690 -38.60 18.08 -2.64
C GLU A 690 -38.87 16.69 -3.22
N TYR A 691 -38.87 15.68 -2.34
CA TYR A 691 -39.29 14.33 -2.69
C TYR A 691 -40.66 14.11 -2.07
N ASP A 692 -41.57 13.47 -2.81
CA ASP A 692 -42.85 13.06 -2.25
C ASP A 692 -42.67 11.94 -1.19
N GLU A 693 -43.75 11.58 -0.47
CA GLU A 693 -43.73 10.52 0.54
C GLU A 693 -43.31 9.14 -0.01
N ASN A 694 -43.15 8.99 -1.33
CA ASN A 694 -42.69 7.78 -2.02
C ASN A 694 -41.23 7.86 -2.52
N GLY A 695 -40.52 8.97 -2.27
CA GLY A 695 -39.12 9.15 -2.67
C GLY A 695 -38.93 9.51 -4.14
N THR A 696 -39.95 10.07 -4.81
CA THR A 696 -39.85 10.56 -6.19
C THR A 696 -39.57 12.06 -6.19
N GLN A 697 -38.60 12.51 -6.98
CA GLN A 697 -38.25 13.93 -7.10
C GLN A 697 -39.42 14.72 -7.71
N ILE A 698 -39.86 15.79 -7.04
CA ILE A 698 -40.86 16.73 -7.55
C ILE A 698 -40.11 17.73 -8.45
N ASP A 699 -40.29 17.60 -9.77
CA ASP A 699 -39.83 18.61 -10.74
C ASP A 699 -40.86 19.74 -10.79
N ASP A 700 -40.51 20.93 -10.30
CA ASP A 700 -41.26 22.15 -10.62
C ASP A 700 -40.94 22.56 -12.07
N ALA A 701 -42.00 22.72 -12.86
CA ALA A 701 -42.02 22.86 -14.32
C ALA A 701 -41.26 24.07 -14.90
#